data_AF-A0A2E9R6U6-F1
#
_entry.id   AF-A0A2E9R6U6-F1
#
_cell.length_a   1.000
_cell.length_b   1.000
_cell.length_c   1.000
_cell.angle_alpha   90.00
_cell.angle_beta   90.00
_cell.angle_gamma   90.00
#
_symmetry.space_group_name_H-M   'P 1'
#
loop_
_entity.id
_entity.type
_entity.pdbx_description
1 polymer ?
#
loop_
_entity_poly.entity_id
_entity_poly.type
_entity_poly.pdbx_seq_one_letter_code
_entity_poly.pdbx_strand_id
1 'polypeptide(L)'
;MSNIKFTMRDSGLQRAFAEMQNNTEITQNDVDKLLDAANDGGRITDLEKNELNWLLYKHSDKFTGDAKQKMASALGFSSGESIPMPSVYIRDNKLSAAVGEALADENVSRGDLQKIIDAANDGGSITRHERGELLMVLNRVGDKMDAGARAELAQTLGVEIPQETAPLKDVSDLRGNVYDIKDLASFNEALRTDLGAARDELVGHPSLSDDQKADRMFEFFKPYGKRFATLAEKEGAQTGKAARAEVLSTLKEVGFDAMLTKDSDKDGLNAATEIMRGTNPEQFTMIADAKTWTTTYWPMAGNSRNPDGDVKSNLWASGGALDKLDQLSNARGNESGAKALEFERKPALNWLIGENNNKGHYIPDSKLKETDAEVTTGVDFDGDGRITSGVKADFLDAQGNFAATNSRHSFVPKLGDEVLTRKMEDVDGQKVVNYFKQDGTKLTTEEKREVILTNARSDGKASETMDVGWWGSCDKVALAGILFEDPKRDVTLDGVTFTKQDIRGLLTVVADSQSIGSDFVGNRYDNKPDILVTKDGRQISGKLETNDVEFRTNDMWRWSGDYMVLNEVDKEVKFRDFATGEVETFNASDIKHLAREDKKDMEPSLWADTLEEWLGSGRAMANDHDSGDHVWNSNIWKAERAEIDAPYNTNVEELRGHHGEINNPDNVKFFETDVYMDGSDWPKTYRYWVETDPSSGKAVNSGWISKNPDFLWRPKGFNNWAGTNSRNPYVTPSLVKEIYEASIK
;
A
#
# COMPACT_ATOMS: atom_id res chain seq x y z
N MET A 1 -11.59 -17.54 18.28
CA MET A 1 -11.44 -17.15 19.70
C MET A 1 -12.57 -16.21 20.08
N SER A 2 -13.44 -16.58 21.04
CA SER A 2 -14.43 -15.65 21.58
C SER A 2 -13.71 -14.51 22.29
N ASN A 3 -13.94 -13.27 21.84
CA ASN A 3 -13.47 -12.04 22.49
C ASN A 3 -13.98 -11.99 23.94
N ILE A 4 -13.20 -12.53 24.88
CA ILE A 4 -13.33 -12.19 26.29
C ILE A 4 -12.93 -10.73 26.36
N LYS A 5 -13.92 -9.83 26.30
CA LYS A 5 -13.73 -8.39 26.42
C LYS A 5 -12.97 -8.12 27.72
N PHE A 6 -11.72 -7.73 27.58
CA PHE A 6 -10.91 -7.24 28.67
C PHE A 6 -11.57 -5.98 29.23
N THR A 7 -12.07 -6.05 30.46
CA THR A 7 -12.58 -4.88 31.17
C THR A 7 -11.46 -4.27 32.00
N MET A 8 -10.57 -3.52 31.33
CA MET A 8 -9.99 -2.35 31.99
C MET A 8 -11.16 -1.48 32.43
N ARG A 9 -11.17 -1.09 33.70
CA ARG A 9 -12.23 -0.24 34.23
C ARG A 9 -12.05 1.18 33.74
N ASP A 10 -10.80 1.61 33.56
CA ASP A 10 -10.53 2.90 32.96
C ASP A 10 -10.67 2.86 31.44
N SER A 11 -11.51 3.74 30.92
CA SER A 11 -11.85 3.78 29.50
C SER A 11 -10.77 4.43 28.63
N GLY A 12 -9.94 5.29 29.23
CA GLY A 12 -8.78 5.89 28.57
C GLY A 12 -7.70 4.85 28.33
N LEU A 13 -7.34 4.09 29.37
CA LEU A 13 -6.43 2.96 29.32
C LEU A 13 -6.93 1.87 28.36
N GLN A 14 -8.24 1.57 28.38
CA GLN A 14 -8.81 0.61 27.45
C GLN A 14 -8.59 1.00 25.99
N ARG A 15 -8.77 2.29 25.67
CA ARG A 15 -8.58 2.82 24.32
C ARG A 15 -7.11 2.83 23.93
N ALA A 16 -6.24 3.35 24.82
CA ALA A 16 -4.80 3.41 24.58
C ALA A 16 -4.21 2.02 24.32
N PHE A 17 -4.62 1.01 25.08
CA PHE A 17 -4.15 -0.36 24.87
C PHE A 17 -4.74 -1.02 23.61
N ALA A 18 -6.00 -0.74 23.26
CA ALA A 18 -6.60 -1.30 22.05
C ALA A 18 -5.85 -0.88 20.77
N GLU A 19 -5.29 0.34 20.76
CA GLU A 19 -4.42 0.82 19.68
C GLU A 19 -3.09 0.05 19.60
N MET A 20 -2.62 -0.53 20.72
CA MET A 20 -1.32 -1.21 20.84
C MET A 20 -1.41 -2.73 20.75
N GLN A 21 -2.60 -3.32 20.88
CA GLN A 21 -2.78 -4.77 20.97
C GLN A 21 -2.24 -5.52 19.74
N ASN A 22 -2.31 -4.87 18.57
CA ASN A 22 -1.84 -5.40 17.30
C ASN A 22 -0.37 -5.08 17.01
N ASN A 23 0.30 -4.32 17.88
CA ASN A 23 1.72 -4.06 17.71
C ASN A 23 2.52 -5.34 17.98
N THR A 24 3.55 -5.55 17.17
CA THR A 24 4.55 -6.59 17.39
C THR A 24 5.42 -6.27 18.61
N GLU A 25 5.66 -4.98 18.87
CA GLU A 25 6.42 -4.48 20.01
C GLU A 25 5.71 -3.29 20.68
N ILE A 26 5.83 -3.18 22.00
CA ILE A 26 5.35 -2.06 22.83
C ILE A 26 6.58 -1.22 23.20
N THR A 27 6.64 -0.01 22.63
CA THR A 27 7.78 0.93 22.76
C THR A 27 7.63 1.88 23.94
N GLN A 28 8.66 2.69 24.24
CA GLN A 28 8.56 3.73 25.26
C GLN A 28 7.45 4.76 25.00
N ASN A 29 7.20 5.09 23.72
CA ASN A 29 6.15 6.03 23.33
C ASN A 29 4.76 5.43 23.56
N ASP A 30 4.63 4.11 23.41
CA ASP A 30 3.39 3.41 23.75
C ASP A 30 3.17 3.39 25.27
N VAL A 31 4.24 3.18 26.04
CA VAL A 31 4.21 3.31 27.51
C VAL A 31 3.82 4.72 27.94
N ASP A 32 4.31 5.78 27.28
CA ASP A 32 3.90 7.15 27.57
C ASP A 32 2.40 7.35 27.38
N LYS A 33 1.84 6.88 26.26
CA LYS A 33 0.39 6.94 26.01
C LYS A 33 -0.42 6.19 27.06
N LEU A 34 0.05 5.03 27.52
CA LEU A 34 -0.60 4.27 28.60
C LEU A 34 -0.55 5.03 29.93
N LEU A 35 0.59 5.63 30.27
CA LEU A 35 0.75 6.41 31.50
C LEU A 35 -0.05 7.72 31.45
N ASP A 36 -0.09 8.39 30.31
CA ASP A 36 -0.90 9.59 30.10
C ASP A 36 -2.40 9.28 30.22
N ALA A 37 -2.84 8.16 29.63
CA ALA A 37 -4.21 7.69 29.76
C ALA A 37 -4.56 7.33 31.21
N ALA A 38 -3.65 6.69 31.95
CA ALA A 38 -3.82 6.38 33.37
C ALA A 38 -3.75 7.60 34.31
N ASN A 39 -3.25 8.73 33.81
CA ASN A 39 -3.04 9.96 34.59
C ASN A 39 -4.01 11.07 34.18
N ASP A 40 -5.12 10.73 33.52
CA ASP A 40 -6.13 11.67 33.05
C ASP A 40 -6.79 12.47 34.19
N GLY A 41 -6.83 11.91 35.40
CA GLY A 41 -7.26 12.54 36.65
C GLY A 41 -6.17 13.30 37.43
N GLY A 42 -4.97 13.48 36.86
CA GLY A 42 -3.83 14.16 37.48
C GLY A 42 -3.08 13.34 38.54
N ARG A 43 -3.46 12.08 38.75
CA ARG A 43 -2.68 11.06 39.47
C ARG A 43 -3.10 9.66 39.02
N ILE A 44 -2.14 8.74 38.91
CA ILE A 44 -2.41 7.31 38.70
C ILE A 44 -2.90 6.69 40.02
N THR A 45 -4.13 6.21 40.04
CA THR A 45 -4.77 5.50 41.15
C THR A 45 -4.18 4.10 41.36
N ASP A 46 -4.40 3.51 42.54
CA ASP A 46 -3.94 2.14 42.81
C ASP A 46 -4.61 1.09 41.92
N LEU A 47 -5.80 1.40 41.41
CA LEU A 47 -6.50 0.56 40.44
C LEU A 47 -5.76 0.59 39.08
N GLU A 48 -5.46 1.78 38.56
CA GLU A 48 -4.72 1.94 37.30
C GLU A 48 -3.31 1.37 37.40
N LYS A 49 -2.62 1.53 38.54
CA LYS A 49 -1.32 0.87 38.79
C LYS A 49 -1.43 -0.65 38.70
N ASN A 50 -2.48 -1.24 39.24
CA ASN A 50 -2.72 -2.69 39.13
C ASN A 50 -3.04 -3.12 37.70
N GLU A 51 -3.79 -2.31 36.93
CA GLU A 51 -4.08 -2.57 35.52
C GLU A 51 -2.82 -2.48 34.65
N LEU A 52 -2.00 -1.44 34.84
CA LEU A 52 -0.71 -1.25 34.19
C LEU A 52 0.30 -2.37 34.56
N ASN A 53 0.37 -2.77 35.83
CA ASN A 53 1.21 -3.91 36.24
C ASN A 53 0.78 -5.21 35.54
N TRP A 54 -0.53 -5.40 35.36
CA TRP A 54 -1.04 -6.56 34.62
C TRP A 54 -0.66 -6.53 33.15
N LEU A 55 -0.75 -5.38 32.49
CA LEU A 55 -0.28 -5.22 31.11
C LEU A 55 1.21 -5.56 30.99
N LEU A 56 2.01 -5.03 31.91
CA LEU A 56 3.45 -5.29 31.96
C LEU A 56 3.78 -6.77 32.20
N TYR A 57 3.03 -7.45 33.07
CA TYR A 57 3.22 -8.87 33.36
C TYR A 57 2.78 -9.77 32.19
N LYS A 58 1.57 -9.54 31.65
CA LYS A 58 0.97 -10.44 30.66
C LYS A 58 1.60 -10.31 29.27
N HIS A 59 2.03 -9.11 28.90
CA HIS A 59 2.64 -8.81 27.60
C HIS A 59 4.12 -8.51 27.71
N SER A 60 4.78 -9.02 28.76
CA SER A 60 6.17 -8.66 29.08
C SER A 60 7.20 -8.98 27.99
N ASP A 61 6.82 -9.87 27.06
CA ASP A 61 7.54 -10.31 25.86
C ASP A 61 7.43 -9.31 24.71
N LYS A 62 6.33 -8.54 24.65
CA LYS A 62 6.13 -7.48 23.65
C LYS A 62 6.81 -6.16 24.03
N PHE A 63 7.06 -5.91 25.32
CA PHE A 63 7.71 -4.66 25.74
C PHE A 63 9.19 -4.67 25.36
N THR A 64 9.64 -3.62 24.68
CA THR A 64 11.08 -3.38 24.52
C THR A 64 11.73 -3.21 25.89
N GLY A 65 13.03 -3.49 26.01
CA GLY A 65 13.71 -3.48 27.32
C GLY A 65 13.60 -2.14 28.06
N ASP A 66 13.65 -1.05 27.32
CA ASP A 66 13.54 0.33 27.79
C ASP A 66 12.08 0.73 28.11
N ALA A 67 11.10 0.23 27.36
CA ALA A 67 9.67 0.36 27.67
C ALA A 67 9.31 -0.37 28.96
N LYS A 68 9.82 -1.59 29.12
CA LYS A 68 9.63 -2.42 30.32
C LYS A 68 10.18 -1.73 31.57
N GLN A 69 11.39 -1.18 31.49
CA GLN A 69 12.01 -0.44 32.58
C GLN A 69 11.23 0.83 32.94
N LYS A 70 10.72 1.55 31.94
CA LYS A 70 9.93 2.76 32.11
C LYS A 70 8.60 2.46 32.82
N MET A 71 7.86 1.46 32.34
CA MET A 71 6.61 1.03 32.97
C MET A 71 6.85 0.55 34.40
N ALA A 72 7.88 -0.26 34.63
CA ALA A 72 8.24 -0.75 35.97
C ALA A 72 8.58 0.41 36.93
N SER A 73 9.31 1.42 36.46
CA SER A 73 9.66 2.61 37.24
C SER A 73 8.42 3.44 37.60
N ALA A 74 7.49 3.62 36.66
CA ALA A 74 6.23 4.33 36.91
C ALA A 74 5.33 3.61 37.94
N LEU A 75 5.46 2.28 38.03
CA LEU A 75 4.78 1.44 39.02
C LEU A 75 5.51 1.37 40.37
N GLY A 76 6.71 1.94 40.48
CA GLY A 76 7.52 1.97 41.70
C GLY A 76 8.34 0.70 41.95
N PHE A 77 8.60 -0.12 40.93
CA PHE A 77 9.48 -1.29 41.04
C PHE A 77 10.95 -0.88 40.88
N SER A 78 11.86 -1.52 41.62
CA SER A 78 13.29 -1.26 41.48
C SER A 78 13.85 -1.94 40.23
N SER A 79 14.83 -1.30 39.58
CA SER A 79 15.49 -1.87 38.40
C SER A 79 16.10 -3.25 38.72
N GLY A 80 15.64 -4.29 38.05
CA GLY A 80 16.13 -5.67 38.20
C GLY A 80 15.34 -6.56 39.16
N GLU A 81 14.30 -6.04 39.82
CA GLU A 81 13.35 -6.88 40.56
C GLU A 81 12.47 -7.67 39.58
N SER A 82 12.11 -8.91 39.96
CA SER A 82 11.07 -9.66 39.26
C SER A 82 9.76 -8.88 39.36
N ILE A 83 9.12 -8.60 38.22
CA ILE A 83 7.82 -7.90 38.18
C ILE A 83 6.84 -8.73 39.03
N PRO A 84 6.34 -8.18 40.16
CA PRO A 84 5.47 -8.93 41.03
C PRO A 84 4.16 -9.21 40.30
N MET A 85 3.63 -10.42 40.49
CA MET A 85 2.32 -10.77 39.93
C MET A 85 1.29 -9.71 40.38
N PRO A 86 0.49 -9.17 39.45
CA PRO A 86 -0.51 -8.17 39.80
C PRO A 86 -1.48 -8.75 40.83
N SER A 87 -1.72 -8.01 41.91
CA SER A 87 -2.81 -8.39 42.82
C SER A 87 -4.12 -8.45 42.04
N VAL A 88 -4.86 -9.55 42.18
CA VAL A 88 -6.25 -9.58 41.67
C VAL A 88 -7.03 -8.67 42.60
N TYR A 89 -7.44 -7.50 42.10
CA TYR A 89 -8.23 -6.57 42.91
C TYR A 89 -9.60 -7.19 43.17
N ILE A 90 -9.76 -7.71 44.38
CA ILE A 90 -10.97 -8.35 44.89
C ILE A 90 -11.47 -7.47 46.03
N ARG A 91 -12.71 -6.98 45.94
CA ARG A 91 -13.27 -6.10 46.98
C ARG A 91 -13.67 -6.87 48.22
N ASP A 92 -14.07 -8.12 48.06
CA ASP A 92 -14.37 -8.97 49.20
C ASP A 92 -13.07 -9.44 49.89
N ASN A 93 -12.92 -9.09 51.16
CA ASN A 93 -11.68 -9.37 51.91
C ASN A 93 -11.44 -10.87 52.11
N LYS A 94 -12.49 -11.69 52.23
CA LYS A 94 -12.36 -13.15 52.40
C LYS A 94 -11.98 -13.80 51.08
N LEU A 95 -12.63 -13.40 49.99
CA LEU A 95 -12.29 -13.86 48.64
C LEU A 95 -10.86 -13.46 48.28
N SER A 96 -10.46 -12.22 48.62
CA SER A 96 -9.09 -11.75 48.40
C SER A 96 -8.06 -12.59 49.17
N ALA A 97 -8.36 -12.94 50.42
CA ALA A 97 -7.48 -13.79 51.22
C ALA A 97 -7.40 -15.23 50.67
N ALA A 98 -8.53 -15.81 50.28
CA ALA A 98 -8.59 -17.16 49.70
C ALA A 98 -7.83 -17.26 48.37
N VAL A 99 -7.97 -16.26 47.49
CA VAL A 99 -7.22 -16.19 46.23
C VAL A 99 -5.73 -15.99 46.50
N GLY A 100 -5.36 -15.15 47.48
CA GLY A 100 -3.96 -14.97 47.88
C GLY A 100 -3.30 -16.25 48.38
N GLU A 101 -4.00 -17.03 49.22
CA GLU A 101 -3.52 -18.33 49.72
C GLU A 101 -3.37 -19.35 48.58
N ALA A 102 -4.38 -19.46 47.71
CA ALA A 102 -4.37 -20.38 46.57
C ALA A 102 -3.23 -20.12 45.57
N LEU A 103 -2.80 -18.87 45.44
CA LEU A 103 -1.75 -18.48 44.49
C LEU A 103 -0.34 -18.57 45.07
N ALA A 104 -0.19 -18.82 46.37
CA ALA A 104 1.13 -18.90 47.01
C ALA A 104 2.02 -20.00 46.42
N ASP A 105 1.43 -21.12 45.98
CA ASP A 105 2.13 -22.28 45.44
C ASP A 105 2.19 -22.31 43.89
N GLU A 106 1.74 -21.24 43.23
CA GLU A 106 1.63 -21.09 41.76
C GLU A 106 0.84 -22.18 41.02
N ASN A 107 0.16 -23.07 41.75
CA ASN A 107 -0.66 -24.15 41.22
C ASN A 107 -1.98 -24.22 42.01
N VAL A 108 -3.05 -23.68 41.43
CA VAL A 108 -4.38 -23.64 42.05
C VAL A 108 -5.04 -24.99 41.82
N SER A 109 -5.02 -25.83 42.85
CA SER A 109 -5.68 -27.12 42.82
C SER A 109 -7.20 -26.98 42.88
N ARG A 110 -7.91 -28.06 42.56
CA ARG A 110 -9.36 -28.16 42.82
C ARG A 110 -9.75 -27.85 44.27
N GLY A 111 -8.90 -28.22 45.23
CA GLY A 111 -9.13 -27.94 46.66
C GLY A 111 -9.01 -26.45 46.99
N ASP A 112 -8.06 -25.75 46.38
CA ASP A 112 -7.87 -24.31 46.55
C ASP A 112 -8.99 -23.52 45.88
N LEU A 113 -9.46 -23.99 44.72
CA LEU A 113 -10.64 -23.44 44.08
C LEU A 113 -11.88 -23.53 44.98
N GLN A 114 -12.09 -24.65 45.68
CA GLN A 114 -13.23 -24.77 46.58
C GLN A 114 -13.18 -23.71 47.68
N LYS A 115 -12.00 -23.43 48.26
CA LYS A 115 -11.83 -22.34 49.24
C LYS A 115 -12.17 -20.97 48.64
N ILE A 116 -11.78 -20.73 47.38
CA ILE A 116 -12.10 -19.50 46.64
C ILE A 116 -13.62 -19.37 46.44
N ILE A 117 -14.29 -20.44 46.01
CA ILE A 117 -15.76 -20.46 45.80
C ILE A 117 -16.49 -20.28 47.13
N ASP A 118 -16.05 -20.96 48.19
CA ASP A 118 -16.65 -20.85 49.52
C ASP A 118 -16.52 -19.43 50.08
N ALA A 119 -15.36 -18.79 49.87
CA ALA A 119 -15.13 -17.40 50.25
C ALA A 119 -16.01 -16.42 49.45
N ALA A 120 -16.23 -16.68 48.16
CA ALA A 120 -17.15 -15.91 47.31
C ALA A 120 -18.65 -16.19 47.57
N ASN A 121 -18.96 -17.20 48.38
CA ASN A 121 -20.32 -17.64 48.67
C ASN A 121 -20.66 -17.48 50.16
N ASP A 122 -19.97 -16.59 50.87
CA ASP A 122 -20.07 -16.45 52.31
C ASP A 122 -21.46 -15.90 52.77
N GLY A 123 -22.19 -15.25 51.86
CA GLY A 123 -23.58 -14.78 52.03
C GLY A 123 -24.66 -15.79 51.60
N GLY A 124 -24.29 -17.03 51.27
CA GLY A 124 -25.22 -18.10 50.84
C GLY A 124 -25.59 -18.10 49.35
N SER A 125 -25.13 -17.10 48.59
CA SER A 125 -25.12 -17.12 47.11
C SER A 125 -24.01 -16.21 46.59
N ILE A 126 -23.33 -16.61 45.51
CA ILE A 126 -22.36 -15.76 44.80
C ILE A 126 -23.09 -14.56 44.20
N THR A 127 -22.78 -13.37 44.71
CA THR A 127 -23.36 -12.12 44.22
C THR A 127 -22.85 -11.78 42.82
N ARG A 128 -23.53 -10.84 42.15
CA ARG A 128 -23.06 -10.31 40.85
C ARG A 128 -21.65 -9.74 40.91
N HIS A 129 -21.25 -9.15 42.06
CA HIS A 129 -19.93 -8.57 42.23
C HIS A 129 -18.86 -9.66 42.37
N GLU A 130 -19.09 -10.66 43.22
CA GLU A 130 -18.18 -11.80 43.39
C GLU A 130 -18.05 -12.62 42.11
N ARG A 131 -19.15 -12.79 41.35
CA ARG A 131 -19.08 -13.42 40.02
C ARG A 131 -18.16 -12.67 39.06
N GLY A 132 -18.18 -11.34 39.11
CA GLY A 132 -17.26 -10.51 38.33
C GLY A 132 -15.81 -10.67 38.78
N GLU A 133 -15.57 -10.78 40.09
CA GLU A 133 -14.23 -10.95 40.67
C GLU A 133 -13.67 -12.36 40.39
N LEU A 134 -14.48 -13.41 40.51
CA LEU A 134 -14.13 -14.77 40.13
C LEU A 134 -13.86 -14.90 38.62
N LEU A 135 -14.58 -14.17 37.77
CA LEU A 135 -14.27 -14.12 36.34
C LEU A 135 -12.91 -13.45 36.08
N MET A 136 -12.55 -12.42 36.86
CA MET A 136 -11.21 -11.84 36.82
C MET A 136 -10.14 -12.84 37.29
N VAL A 137 -10.41 -13.63 38.34
CA VAL A 137 -9.50 -14.71 38.79
C VAL A 137 -9.30 -15.73 37.67
N LEU A 138 -10.38 -16.26 37.09
CA LEU A 138 -10.31 -17.22 35.98
C LEU A 138 -9.49 -16.69 34.78
N ASN A 139 -9.64 -15.41 34.45
CA ASN A 139 -8.92 -14.78 33.34
C ASN A 139 -7.45 -14.49 33.66
N ARG A 140 -7.12 -14.15 34.91
CA ARG A 140 -5.76 -13.72 35.29
C ARG A 140 -4.84 -14.86 35.70
N VAL A 141 -5.40 -15.91 36.30
CA VAL A 141 -4.63 -17.02 36.88
C VAL A 141 -5.15 -18.39 36.43
N GLY A 142 -6.02 -18.44 35.42
CA GLY A 142 -6.56 -19.71 34.91
C GLY A 142 -5.50 -20.62 34.26
N ASP A 143 -4.35 -20.08 33.87
CA ASP A 143 -3.17 -20.83 33.42
C ASP A 143 -2.39 -21.49 34.58
N LYS A 144 -2.59 -20.99 35.80
CA LYS A 144 -2.08 -21.59 37.04
C LYS A 144 -3.06 -22.56 37.70
N MET A 145 -4.28 -22.65 37.19
CA MET A 145 -5.27 -23.64 37.64
C MET A 145 -5.03 -24.97 36.95
N ASP A 146 -5.10 -26.07 37.70
CA ASP A 146 -5.20 -27.37 37.05
C ASP A 146 -6.46 -27.42 36.15
N ALA A 147 -6.44 -28.28 35.12
CA ALA A 147 -7.54 -28.33 34.15
C ALA A 147 -8.91 -28.59 34.80
N GLY A 148 -8.94 -29.34 35.91
CA GLY A 148 -10.17 -29.62 36.66
C GLY A 148 -10.69 -28.40 37.42
N ALA A 149 -9.82 -27.71 38.15
CA ALA A 149 -10.13 -26.46 38.83
C ALA A 149 -10.60 -25.40 37.83
N ARG A 150 -9.88 -25.24 36.73
CA ARG A 150 -10.21 -24.26 35.70
C ARG A 150 -11.61 -24.52 35.12
N ALA A 151 -11.90 -25.77 34.75
CA ALA A 151 -13.21 -26.18 34.22
C ALA A 151 -14.34 -26.00 35.25
N GLU A 152 -14.11 -26.34 36.52
CA GLU A 152 -15.08 -26.19 37.59
C GLU A 152 -15.40 -24.73 37.91
N LEU A 153 -14.40 -23.84 37.90
CA LEU A 153 -14.62 -22.41 38.08
C LEU A 153 -15.43 -21.84 36.91
N ALA A 154 -15.10 -22.22 35.68
CA ALA A 154 -15.86 -21.80 34.51
C ALA A 154 -17.31 -22.28 34.52
N GLN A 155 -17.53 -23.54 34.92
CA GLN A 155 -18.87 -24.08 35.11
C GLN A 155 -19.65 -23.30 36.18
N THR A 156 -19.01 -23.00 37.32
CA THR A 156 -19.57 -22.19 38.41
C THR A 156 -19.95 -20.79 37.92
N LEU A 157 -19.16 -20.24 37.01
CA LEU A 157 -19.38 -18.93 36.39
C LEU A 157 -20.30 -18.96 35.16
N GLY A 158 -20.72 -20.13 34.70
CA GLY A 158 -21.50 -20.31 33.47
C GLY A 158 -20.79 -19.76 32.22
N VAL A 159 -19.47 -19.92 32.13
CA VAL A 159 -18.66 -19.53 30.97
C VAL A 159 -18.04 -20.77 30.34
N GLU A 160 -17.97 -20.82 29.00
CA GLU A 160 -17.26 -21.89 28.30
C GLU A 160 -15.77 -21.56 28.23
N ILE A 161 -14.91 -22.51 28.59
CA ILE A 161 -13.46 -22.42 28.34
C ILE A 161 -13.16 -23.15 27.03
N PRO A 162 -12.33 -22.59 26.14
CA PRO A 162 -11.77 -23.33 25.02
C PRO A 162 -11.07 -24.59 25.54
N GLN A 163 -11.42 -25.78 25.02
CA GLN A 163 -10.67 -26.99 25.33
C GLN A 163 -9.19 -26.81 24.95
N GLU A 164 -8.28 -27.25 25.80
CA GLU A 164 -6.87 -27.39 25.41
C GLU A 164 -6.79 -28.36 24.23
N THR A 165 -6.42 -27.83 23.08
CA THR A 165 -6.26 -28.60 21.84
C THR A 165 -4.93 -29.31 21.84
N ALA A 166 -4.86 -30.49 21.21
CA ALA A 166 -3.59 -31.18 21.00
C ALA A 166 -2.56 -30.26 20.30
N PRO A 167 -1.25 -30.46 20.54
CA PRO A 167 -0.22 -29.72 19.82
C PRO A 167 -0.30 -30.02 18.31
N LEU A 168 -0.21 -28.97 17.50
CA LEU A 168 -0.23 -29.05 16.04
C LEU A 168 0.96 -29.87 15.52
N LYS A 169 0.70 -30.81 14.61
CA LYS A 169 1.76 -31.50 13.87
C LYS A 169 2.39 -30.62 12.81
N ASP A 170 3.64 -30.90 12.43
CA ASP A 170 4.23 -30.27 11.25
C ASP A 170 3.51 -30.73 9.98
N VAL A 171 3.34 -29.83 9.00
CA VAL A 171 2.63 -30.15 7.75
C VAL A 171 3.35 -31.24 6.95
N SER A 172 4.68 -31.32 7.04
CA SER A 172 5.46 -32.35 6.37
C SER A 172 5.20 -33.75 6.92
N ASP A 173 4.82 -33.88 8.19
CA ASP A 173 4.46 -35.15 8.83
C ASP A 173 3.04 -35.62 8.47
N LEU A 174 2.23 -34.75 7.84
CA LEU A 174 0.85 -35.06 7.46
C LEU A 174 0.74 -35.79 6.12
N ARG A 175 1.87 -36.03 5.42
CA ARG A 175 1.90 -36.65 4.09
C ARG A 175 2.98 -37.72 3.98
N GLY A 176 2.75 -38.68 3.09
CA GLY A 176 3.77 -39.61 2.63
C GLY A 176 4.82 -38.93 1.74
N ASN A 177 5.86 -39.69 1.36
CA ASN A 177 6.86 -39.21 0.43
C ASN A 177 6.29 -39.12 -1.00
N VAL A 178 5.84 -37.91 -1.36
CA VAL A 178 5.24 -37.58 -2.66
C VAL A 178 6.14 -37.93 -3.85
N TYR A 179 7.46 -38.00 -3.68
CA TYR A 179 8.38 -38.35 -4.76
C TYR A 179 8.38 -39.84 -5.13
N ASP A 180 7.81 -40.71 -4.28
CA ASP A 180 7.70 -42.15 -4.55
C ASP A 180 6.53 -42.49 -5.49
N ILE A 181 5.63 -41.54 -5.76
CA ILE A 181 4.48 -41.68 -6.67
C ILE A 181 5.00 -41.73 -8.11
N LYS A 182 4.73 -42.79 -8.88
CA LYS A 182 5.41 -43.01 -10.19
C LYS A 182 4.60 -42.62 -11.43
N ASP A 183 3.29 -42.45 -11.26
CA ASP A 183 2.32 -42.21 -12.32
C ASP A 183 1.09 -41.45 -11.79
N LEU A 184 0.28 -40.89 -12.70
CA LEU A 184 -0.91 -40.09 -12.36
C LEU A 184 -2.00 -40.91 -11.64
N ALA A 185 -2.06 -42.22 -11.87
CA ALA A 185 -3.03 -43.10 -11.20
C ALA A 185 -2.68 -43.28 -9.71
N SER A 186 -1.42 -43.58 -9.40
CA SER A 186 -0.92 -43.68 -8.02
C SER A 186 -0.91 -42.32 -7.33
N PHE A 187 -0.83 -41.22 -8.08
CA PHE A 187 -0.91 -39.86 -7.53
C PHE A 187 -2.23 -39.60 -6.82
N ASN A 188 -3.35 -39.88 -7.50
CA ASN A 188 -4.66 -39.57 -6.94
C ASN A 188 -4.93 -40.38 -5.67
N GLU A 189 -4.48 -41.64 -5.62
CA GLU A 189 -4.65 -42.51 -4.45
C GLU A 189 -3.79 -42.07 -3.26
N ALA A 190 -2.54 -41.68 -3.52
CA ALA A 190 -1.67 -41.11 -2.48
C ALA A 190 -2.26 -39.81 -1.91
N LEU A 191 -2.71 -38.90 -2.78
CA LEU A 191 -3.32 -37.65 -2.37
C LEU A 191 -4.60 -37.87 -1.55
N ARG A 192 -5.47 -38.78 -2.00
CA ARG A 192 -6.69 -39.16 -1.26
C ARG A 192 -6.36 -39.66 0.14
N THR A 193 -5.37 -40.54 0.24
CA THR A 193 -4.94 -41.16 1.51
C THR A 193 -4.41 -40.10 2.47
N ASP A 194 -3.49 -39.27 2.01
CA ASP A 194 -2.86 -38.25 2.86
C ASP A 194 -3.86 -37.17 3.28
N LEU A 195 -4.74 -36.70 2.37
CA LEU A 195 -5.78 -35.74 2.73
C LEU A 195 -6.76 -36.28 3.76
N GLY A 196 -7.15 -37.55 3.63
CA GLY A 196 -8.00 -38.21 4.62
C GLY A 196 -7.36 -38.22 6.01
N ALA A 197 -6.05 -38.44 6.09
CA ALA A 197 -5.29 -38.42 7.35
C ALA A 197 -5.02 -37.01 7.89
N ALA A 198 -4.83 -36.03 7.00
CA ALA A 198 -4.43 -34.67 7.34
C ALA A 198 -5.61 -33.73 7.62
N ARG A 199 -6.85 -34.09 7.24
CA ARG A 199 -8.02 -33.21 7.29
C ARG A 199 -8.20 -32.50 8.64
N ASP A 200 -8.16 -33.22 9.75
CA ASP A 200 -8.39 -32.64 11.07
C ASP A 200 -7.24 -31.73 11.53
N GLU A 201 -6.04 -31.90 10.98
CA GLU A 201 -4.83 -31.12 11.28
C GLU A 201 -4.65 -29.90 10.35
N LEU A 202 -5.29 -29.93 9.19
CA LEU A 202 -5.25 -28.85 8.19
C LEU A 202 -6.45 -27.92 8.32
N VAL A 203 -7.67 -28.46 8.43
CA VAL A 203 -8.91 -27.69 8.31
C VAL A 203 -9.85 -27.88 9.49
N GLY A 204 -9.82 -29.06 10.12
CA GLY A 204 -10.63 -29.37 11.30
C GLY A 204 -10.05 -28.85 12.62
N HIS A 205 -8.80 -28.35 12.62
CA HIS A 205 -8.11 -28.08 13.87
C HIS A 205 -8.70 -26.84 14.57
N PRO A 206 -9.27 -26.98 15.78
CA PRO A 206 -10.04 -25.91 16.41
C PRO A 206 -9.18 -24.72 16.88
N SER A 207 -7.86 -24.88 16.96
CA SER A 207 -6.94 -23.80 17.34
C SER A 207 -6.46 -22.94 16.17
N LEU A 208 -6.67 -23.37 14.92
CA LEU A 208 -6.20 -22.64 13.75
C LEU A 208 -7.20 -21.56 13.37
N SER A 209 -6.72 -20.33 13.14
CA SER A 209 -7.49 -19.33 12.40
C SER A 209 -7.68 -19.77 10.95
N ASP A 210 -8.62 -19.16 10.23
CA ASP A 210 -8.84 -19.49 8.83
C ASP A 210 -7.59 -19.21 7.97
N ASP A 211 -6.84 -18.13 8.23
CA ASP A 211 -5.54 -17.84 7.62
C ASP A 211 -4.49 -18.95 7.90
N GLN A 212 -4.42 -19.44 9.14
CA GLN A 212 -3.46 -20.49 9.47
C GLN A 212 -3.82 -21.84 8.83
N LYS A 213 -5.12 -22.12 8.62
CA LYS A 213 -5.56 -23.28 7.84
C LYS A 213 -5.13 -23.12 6.38
N ALA A 214 -5.27 -21.92 5.83
CA ALA A 214 -4.86 -21.59 4.47
C ALA A 214 -3.37 -21.86 4.24
N ASP A 215 -2.51 -21.29 5.08
CA ASP A 215 -1.05 -21.44 4.98
C ASP A 215 -0.62 -22.91 5.08
N ARG A 216 -1.21 -23.64 6.02
CA ARG A 216 -0.91 -25.07 6.21
C ARG A 216 -1.36 -25.91 5.02
N MET A 217 -2.50 -25.59 4.41
CA MET A 217 -2.95 -26.25 3.19
C MET A 217 -2.02 -25.95 2.01
N PHE A 218 -1.59 -24.71 1.84
CA PHE A 218 -0.62 -24.35 0.78
C PHE A 218 0.66 -25.19 0.91
N GLU A 219 1.24 -25.21 2.12
CA GLU A 219 2.43 -26.00 2.41
C GLU A 219 2.19 -27.51 2.20
N PHE A 220 0.98 -28.01 2.48
CA PHE A 220 0.60 -29.40 2.25
C PHE A 220 0.59 -29.76 0.75
N PHE A 221 -0.06 -28.94 -0.08
CA PHE A 221 -0.28 -29.22 -1.50
C PHE A 221 0.92 -28.91 -2.41
N LYS A 222 1.80 -28.00 -2.01
CA LYS A 222 2.98 -27.58 -2.80
C LYS A 222 3.79 -28.73 -3.42
N PRO A 223 4.23 -29.76 -2.68
CA PRO A 223 5.01 -30.85 -3.28
C PRO A 223 4.15 -31.84 -4.08
N TYR A 224 2.87 -32.01 -3.73
CA TYR A 224 1.90 -32.73 -4.57
C TYR A 224 1.80 -32.08 -5.94
N GLY A 225 1.81 -30.75 -5.99
CA GLY A 225 1.76 -30.04 -7.24
C GLY A 225 2.92 -30.21 -8.17
N LYS A 226 4.12 -30.02 -7.61
CA LYS A 226 5.36 -30.27 -8.32
C LYS A 226 5.37 -31.69 -8.90
N ARG A 227 4.94 -32.68 -8.12
CA ARG A 227 4.91 -34.07 -8.59
C ARG A 227 3.87 -34.30 -9.68
N PHE A 228 2.66 -33.77 -9.51
CA PHE A 228 1.60 -33.89 -10.52
C PHE A 228 2.04 -33.32 -11.87
N ALA A 229 2.65 -32.13 -11.88
CA ALA A 229 3.13 -31.50 -13.10
C ALA A 229 4.15 -32.39 -13.84
N THR A 230 5.14 -32.93 -13.12
CA THR A 230 6.14 -33.87 -13.69
C THR A 230 5.49 -35.11 -14.29
N LEU A 231 4.49 -35.67 -13.62
CA LEU A 231 3.80 -36.88 -14.10
C LEU A 231 2.89 -36.58 -15.29
N ALA A 232 2.18 -35.44 -15.26
CA ALA A 232 1.32 -34.98 -16.34
C ALA A 232 2.08 -34.67 -17.62
N GLU A 233 3.27 -34.08 -17.51
CA GLU A 233 4.18 -33.87 -18.65
C GLU A 233 4.62 -35.21 -19.24
N LYS A 234 5.10 -36.14 -18.40
CA LYS A 234 5.57 -37.47 -18.80
C LYS A 234 4.48 -38.31 -19.49
N GLU A 235 3.23 -38.20 -19.03
CA GLU A 235 2.10 -39.02 -19.53
C GLU A 235 1.26 -38.32 -20.61
N GLY A 236 1.57 -37.06 -20.93
CA GLY A 236 0.93 -36.27 -21.97
C GLY A 236 -0.28 -35.46 -21.50
N ALA A 237 -0.51 -34.34 -22.18
CA ALA A 237 -1.47 -33.30 -21.79
C ALA A 237 -2.92 -33.82 -21.62
N GLN A 238 -3.36 -34.76 -22.46
CA GLN A 238 -4.72 -35.30 -22.37
C GLN A 238 -4.91 -36.18 -21.12
N THR A 239 -3.90 -36.97 -20.77
CA THR A 239 -3.88 -37.80 -19.55
C THR A 239 -3.83 -36.91 -18.31
N GLY A 240 -2.97 -35.89 -18.32
CA GLY A 240 -2.90 -34.88 -17.25
C GLY A 240 -4.23 -34.14 -17.03
N LYS A 241 -4.94 -33.80 -18.11
CA LYS A 241 -6.27 -33.17 -18.03
C LYS A 241 -7.31 -34.10 -17.38
N ALA A 242 -7.31 -35.39 -17.73
CA ALA A 242 -8.21 -36.36 -17.12
C ALA A 242 -7.89 -36.56 -15.63
N ALA A 243 -6.62 -36.74 -15.28
CA ALA A 243 -6.18 -36.90 -13.90
C ALA A 243 -6.50 -35.67 -13.02
N ARG A 244 -6.47 -34.46 -13.60
CA ARG A 244 -6.90 -33.24 -12.90
C ARG A 244 -8.37 -33.29 -12.49
N ALA A 245 -9.25 -33.72 -13.39
CA ALA A 245 -10.67 -33.85 -13.07
C ALA A 245 -10.89 -34.87 -11.93
N GLU A 246 -10.08 -35.93 -11.91
CA GLU A 246 -10.11 -36.95 -10.86
C GLU A 246 -9.66 -36.41 -9.50
N VAL A 247 -8.58 -35.64 -9.45
CA VAL A 247 -8.11 -35.01 -8.21
C VAL A 247 -9.09 -33.97 -7.68
N LEU A 248 -9.70 -33.17 -8.56
CA LEU A 248 -10.78 -32.26 -8.15
C LEU A 248 -11.99 -33.02 -7.59
N SER A 249 -12.28 -34.23 -8.10
CA SER A 249 -13.28 -35.12 -7.50
C SER A 249 -12.84 -35.60 -6.12
N THR A 250 -11.59 -36.04 -5.98
CA THR A 250 -11.02 -36.49 -4.69
C THR A 250 -11.11 -35.40 -3.61
N LEU A 251 -10.80 -34.14 -3.95
CA LEU A 251 -10.94 -33.02 -3.01
C LEU A 251 -12.39 -32.84 -2.52
N LYS A 252 -13.37 -33.02 -3.40
CA LYS A 252 -14.80 -33.01 -3.01
C LYS A 252 -15.13 -34.19 -2.12
N GLU A 253 -14.67 -35.39 -2.49
CA GLU A 253 -14.92 -36.64 -1.75
C GLU A 253 -14.38 -36.59 -0.32
N VAL A 254 -13.20 -36.01 -0.11
CA VAL A 254 -12.58 -35.90 1.23
C VAL A 254 -13.12 -34.73 2.06
N GLY A 255 -14.17 -34.04 1.60
CA GLY A 255 -14.88 -33.01 2.36
C GLY A 255 -14.19 -31.65 2.37
N PHE A 256 -13.49 -31.31 1.28
CA PHE A 256 -12.96 -29.98 0.98
C PHE A 256 -13.87 -29.25 -0.05
N ASP A 257 -15.13 -29.66 -0.19
CA ASP A 257 -16.13 -29.13 -1.12
C ASP A 257 -16.56 -27.69 -0.80
N ALA A 258 -16.72 -27.38 0.49
CA ALA A 258 -17.04 -26.04 0.98
C ALA A 258 -15.97 -25.02 0.59
N MET A 259 -14.73 -25.46 0.42
CA MET A 259 -13.62 -24.61 0.00
C MET A 259 -13.66 -24.37 -1.52
N LEU A 260 -14.08 -25.35 -2.33
CA LEU A 260 -14.15 -25.21 -3.79
C LEU A 260 -15.20 -24.21 -4.29
N THR A 261 -16.04 -23.68 -3.40
CA THR A 261 -17.20 -22.84 -3.75
C THR A 261 -17.16 -21.45 -3.12
N LYS A 262 -16.14 -21.14 -2.31
CA LYS A 262 -16.08 -19.91 -1.50
C LYS A 262 -14.79 -19.14 -1.75
N ASP A 263 -14.67 -18.64 -2.98
CA ASP A 263 -13.51 -17.89 -3.47
C ASP A 263 -13.68 -16.39 -3.17
N SER A 264 -13.50 -15.99 -1.92
CA SER A 264 -13.60 -14.56 -1.54
C SER A 264 -12.69 -14.11 -0.40
N ASP A 265 -12.00 -14.99 0.32
CA ASP A 265 -11.41 -14.66 1.63
C ASP A 265 -10.03 -15.29 1.96
N LYS A 266 -9.22 -15.66 0.95
CA LYS A 266 -7.79 -16.05 1.11
C LYS A 266 -7.54 -17.37 1.87
N ASP A 267 -8.29 -18.43 1.59
CA ASP A 267 -8.22 -19.70 2.32
C ASP A 267 -7.24 -20.76 1.75
N GLY A 268 -6.32 -20.40 0.86
CA GLY A 268 -5.27 -21.32 0.37
C GLY A 268 -5.74 -22.37 -0.64
N LEU A 269 -7.01 -22.35 -1.05
CA LEU A 269 -7.55 -23.38 -1.95
C LEU A 269 -7.36 -23.11 -3.45
N ASN A 270 -7.07 -21.86 -3.84
CA ASN A 270 -6.61 -21.60 -5.21
C ASN A 270 -5.28 -22.33 -5.47
N ALA A 271 -4.47 -22.58 -4.43
CA ALA A 271 -3.23 -23.33 -4.54
C ALA A 271 -3.44 -24.74 -5.10
N ALA A 272 -4.33 -25.57 -4.54
CA ALA A 272 -4.55 -26.93 -5.03
C ALA A 272 -5.13 -26.94 -6.46
N THR A 273 -6.01 -26.00 -6.79
CA THR A 273 -6.59 -25.91 -8.15
C THR A 273 -5.58 -25.37 -9.17
N GLU A 274 -4.74 -24.40 -8.82
CA GLU A 274 -3.67 -23.81 -9.64
C GLU A 274 -2.51 -24.79 -9.85
N ILE A 275 -2.09 -25.44 -8.77
CA ILE A 275 -1.15 -26.56 -8.76
C ILE A 275 -1.62 -27.68 -9.70
N MET A 276 -2.88 -28.10 -9.56
CA MET A 276 -3.45 -29.18 -10.36
C MET A 276 -3.80 -28.70 -11.77
N ARG A 277 -3.91 -27.38 -11.99
CA ARG A 277 -4.10 -26.74 -13.29
C ARG A 277 -2.90 -26.89 -14.23
N GLY A 278 -1.85 -27.62 -13.80
CA GLY A 278 -0.87 -28.29 -14.67
C GLY A 278 -0.39 -27.39 -15.78
N THR A 279 -0.16 -26.13 -15.44
CA THR A 279 0.66 -25.24 -16.22
C THR A 279 2.07 -25.74 -16.02
N ASN A 280 2.72 -26.12 -17.12
CA ASN A 280 4.17 -26.18 -17.12
C ASN A 280 4.66 -24.90 -16.41
N PRO A 281 5.58 -24.92 -15.42
CA PRO A 281 6.13 -23.67 -14.87
C PRO A 281 6.61 -22.69 -15.97
N GLU A 282 6.89 -23.23 -17.16
CA GLU A 282 7.26 -22.54 -18.39
C GLU A 282 6.07 -21.92 -19.16
N GLN A 283 4.79 -22.23 -18.89
CA GLN A 283 3.62 -21.62 -19.53
C GLN A 283 2.43 -21.50 -18.57
N PHE A 284 1.99 -20.29 -18.24
CA PHE A 284 0.84 -20.09 -17.36
C PHE A 284 -0.05 -18.88 -17.70
N THR A 285 -1.33 -19.00 -17.37
CA THR A 285 -2.35 -17.94 -17.49
C THR A 285 -2.88 -17.62 -16.10
N MET A 286 -2.74 -16.38 -15.67
CA MET A 286 -3.29 -15.85 -14.43
C MET A 286 -4.43 -14.92 -14.74
N ILE A 287 -5.52 -14.99 -13.98
CA ILE A 287 -6.70 -14.14 -14.16
C ILE A 287 -7.18 -13.74 -12.78
N ALA A 288 -7.39 -12.44 -12.55
CA ALA A 288 -8.06 -11.94 -11.36
C ALA A 288 -9.54 -12.38 -11.34
N ASP A 289 -10.16 -12.42 -10.16
CA ASP A 289 -11.55 -12.89 -9.99
C ASP A 289 -12.56 -12.07 -10.78
N ALA A 290 -12.22 -10.80 -11.01
CA ALA A 290 -12.98 -9.87 -11.83
C ALA A 290 -12.08 -9.19 -12.86
N LYS A 291 -12.61 -9.06 -14.08
CA LYS A 291 -12.04 -8.16 -15.08
C LYS A 291 -12.16 -6.73 -14.55
N THR A 292 -11.03 -6.05 -14.42
CA THR A 292 -11.02 -4.63 -14.06
C THR A 292 -11.68 -3.82 -15.16
N TRP A 293 -12.27 -2.70 -14.78
CA TRP A 293 -12.64 -1.69 -15.75
C TRP A 293 -11.59 -0.57 -15.78
N THR A 294 -11.54 0.10 -16.91
CA THR A 294 -10.93 1.42 -17.01
C THR A 294 -11.96 2.37 -17.59
N THR A 295 -11.61 3.64 -17.62
CA THR A 295 -12.35 4.66 -18.36
C THR A 295 -11.39 5.35 -19.32
N THR A 296 -11.95 6.16 -20.23
CA THR A 296 -11.19 7.30 -20.73
C THR A 296 -10.65 8.05 -19.52
N TYR A 297 -9.33 8.04 -19.39
CA TYR A 297 -8.50 8.89 -18.57
C TYR A 297 -9.19 10.24 -18.23
N TRP A 298 -9.16 10.65 -16.95
CA TRP A 298 -9.73 11.94 -16.49
C TRP A 298 -8.64 13.03 -16.48
N PRO A 299 -8.46 13.80 -17.56
CA PRO A 299 -7.54 14.93 -17.59
C PRO A 299 -7.92 16.00 -16.58
N MET A 300 -6.90 16.56 -15.93
CA MET A 300 -6.99 17.80 -15.16
C MET A 300 -7.10 19.01 -16.09
N ALA A 301 -6.48 18.94 -17.26
CA ALA A 301 -6.48 20.01 -18.24
C ALA A 301 -7.67 19.97 -19.20
N GLY A 302 -8.23 21.15 -19.45
CA GLY A 302 -9.09 21.40 -20.60
C GLY A 302 -8.26 21.60 -21.86
N ASN A 303 -8.85 22.29 -22.84
CA ASN A 303 -8.10 22.83 -23.96
C ASN A 303 -8.56 24.28 -24.21
N SER A 304 -7.72 25.10 -24.84
CA SER A 304 -8.04 26.50 -25.15
C SER A 304 -9.38 26.73 -25.86
N ARG A 305 -9.94 25.74 -26.57
CA ARG A 305 -11.25 25.85 -27.24
C ARG A 305 -12.42 25.44 -26.34
N ASN A 306 -12.16 24.68 -25.29
CA ASN A 306 -13.13 24.20 -24.33
C ASN A 306 -12.52 24.21 -22.92
N PRO A 307 -12.35 25.41 -22.32
CA PRO A 307 -11.82 25.52 -20.97
C PRO A 307 -12.78 24.95 -19.92
N ASP A 308 -14.05 24.68 -20.26
CA ASP A 308 -14.99 23.99 -19.36
C ASP A 308 -14.83 22.46 -19.40
N GLY A 309 -13.99 21.91 -20.28
CA GLY A 309 -13.73 20.47 -20.38
C GLY A 309 -14.88 19.70 -21.03
N ASP A 310 -14.67 18.41 -21.32
CA ASP A 310 -15.70 17.52 -21.83
C ASP A 310 -16.42 16.83 -20.66
N VAL A 311 -17.75 16.87 -20.64
CA VAL A 311 -18.59 16.22 -19.61
C VAL A 311 -18.33 14.72 -19.45
N LYS A 312 -17.71 14.06 -20.44
CA LYS A 312 -17.35 12.64 -20.41
C LYS A 312 -15.96 12.37 -19.85
N SER A 313 -15.05 13.35 -19.84
CA SER A 313 -13.65 13.14 -19.46
C SER A 313 -13.08 14.15 -18.48
N ASN A 314 -13.78 15.24 -18.14
CA ASN A 314 -13.34 16.20 -17.15
C ASN A 314 -14.33 16.20 -15.97
N LEU A 315 -13.83 15.82 -14.78
CA LEU A 315 -14.64 15.74 -13.55
C LEU A 315 -15.29 17.09 -13.19
N TRP A 316 -14.65 18.19 -13.57
CA TRP A 316 -15.03 19.56 -13.26
C TRP A 316 -15.87 20.25 -14.36
N ALA A 317 -16.26 19.53 -15.41
CA ALA A 317 -17.09 20.07 -16.49
C ALA A 317 -18.53 20.33 -16.06
N SER A 318 -19.14 21.41 -16.57
CA SER A 318 -20.57 21.69 -16.33
C SER A 318 -21.43 20.62 -17.02
N GLY A 319 -22.36 20.03 -16.28
CA GLY A 319 -23.14 18.86 -16.69
C GLY A 319 -22.42 17.52 -16.52
N GLY A 320 -21.18 17.52 -16.02
CA GLY A 320 -20.40 16.31 -15.71
C GLY A 320 -20.78 15.67 -14.38
N ALA A 321 -19.95 14.72 -13.93
CA ALA A 321 -20.19 13.91 -12.75
C ALA A 321 -20.37 14.73 -11.46
N LEU A 322 -19.49 15.71 -11.21
CA LEU A 322 -19.51 16.50 -9.98
C LEU A 322 -20.63 17.54 -9.97
N ASP A 323 -20.94 18.15 -11.12
CA ASP A 323 -22.11 19.05 -11.24
C ASP A 323 -23.41 18.30 -10.94
N LYS A 324 -23.58 17.09 -11.51
CA LYS A 324 -24.74 16.23 -11.22
C LYS A 324 -24.82 15.84 -9.74
N LEU A 325 -23.68 15.59 -9.10
CA LEU A 325 -23.65 15.30 -7.65
C LEU A 325 -24.13 16.51 -6.82
N ASP A 326 -23.72 17.72 -7.22
CA ASP A 326 -24.17 18.97 -6.60
C ASP A 326 -25.68 19.18 -6.85
N GLN A 327 -26.18 18.91 -8.05
CA GLN A 327 -27.62 18.95 -8.37
C GLN A 327 -28.42 17.97 -7.52
N LEU A 328 -27.94 16.74 -7.33
CA LEU A 328 -28.59 15.75 -6.46
C LEU A 328 -28.60 16.22 -5.00
N SER A 329 -27.48 16.79 -4.53
CA SER A 329 -27.37 17.34 -3.18
C SER A 329 -28.35 18.50 -2.97
N ASN A 330 -28.47 19.41 -3.95
CA ASN A 330 -29.44 20.50 -3.95
C ASN A 330 -30.89 19.99 -3.96
N ALA A 331 -31.21 18.99 -4.80
CA ALA A 331 -32.54 18.38 -4.84
C ALA A 331 -32.95 17.77 -3.50
N ARG A 332 -31.97 17.39 -2.67
CA ARG A 332 -32.15 16.86 -1.31
C ARG A 332 -32.07 17.93 -0.21
N GLY A 333 -31.98 19.20 -0.56
CA GLY A 333 -31.91 20.31 0.39
C GLY A 333 -30.55 20.49 1.08
N ASN A 334 -29.47 19.92 0.55
CA ASN A 334 -28.10 20.07 1.07
C ASN A 334 -27.30 21.10 0.26
N GLU A 335 -27.81 22.33 0.16
CA GLU A 335 -27.17 23.40 -0.64
C GLU A 335 -25.75 23.73 -0.15
N SER A 336 -25.50 23.67 1.17
CA SER A 336 -24.17 23.92 1.73
C SER A 336 -23.13 22.86 1.36
N GLY A 337 -23.58 21.63 1.06
CA GLY A 337 -22.74 20.50 0.67
C GLY A 337 -22.58 20.35 -0.84
N ALA A 338 -23.41 21.03 -1.65
CA ALA A 338 -23.37 21.02 -3.11
C ALA A 338 -22.25 21.92 -3.66
N LYS A 339 -20.99 21.57 -3.32
CA LYS A 339 -19.78 22.30 -3.71
C LYS A 339 -18.69 21.40 -4.30
N ALA A 340 -19.03 20.19 -4.72
CA ALA A 340 -18.07 19.26 -5.27
C ALA A 340 -17.44 19.81 -6.57
N LEU A 341 -18.25 20.40 -7.45
CA LEU A 341 -17.80 21.04 -8.68
C LEU A 341 -16.95 22.28 -8.38
N GLU A 342 -17.44 23.16 -7.50
CA GLU A 342 -16.73 24.39 -7.08
C GLU A 342 -15.34 24.06 -6.53
N PHE A 343 -15.26 23.01 -5.70
CA PHE A 343 -14.00 22.55 -5.14
C PHE A 343 -13.04 22.03 -6.21
N GLU A 344 -13.51 21.18 -7.13
CA GLU A 344 -12.64 20.60 -8.18
C GLU A 344 -12.17 21.68 -9.17
N ARG A 345 -12.96 22.75 -9.38
CA ARG A 345 -12.64 23.90 -10.26
C ARG A 345 -11.55 24.83 -9.72
N LYS A 346 -11.07 24.62 -8.50
CA LYS A 346 -9.93 25.38 -7.99
C LYS A 346 -8.66 25.04 -8.79
N PRO A 347 -7.79 26.02 -9.10
CA PRO A 347 -6.60 25.77 -9.90
C PRO A 347 -5.70 24.70 -9.28
N ALA A 348 -5.26 23.73 -10.10
CA ALA A 348 -4.38 22.65 -9.66
C ALA A 348 -3.02 23.15 -9.16
N LEU A 349 -2.62 24.33 -9.63
CA LEU A 349 -1.30 24.92 -9.44
C LEU A 349 -1.25 26.01 -8.37
N ASN A 350 -2.32 26.21 -7.59
CA ASN A 350 -2.40 27.21 -6.51
C ASN A 350 -1.30 27.08 -5.44
N TRP A 351 -0.66 25.92 -5.32
CA TRP A 351 0.47 25.73 -4.42
C TRP A 351 1.72 26.53 -4.83
N LEU A 352 1.82 26.99 -6.09
CA LEU A 352 2.92 27.85 -6.58
C LEU A 352 2.94 29.20 -5.85
N ILE A 353 1.76 29.76 -5.58
CA ILE A 353 1.57 30.97 -4.77
C ILE A 353 1.41 30.64 -3.26
N GLY A 354 1.44 29.34 -2.93
CA GLY A 354 1.46 28.77 -1.59
C GLY A 354 0.11 28.68 -0.88
N GLU A 355 -0.98 28.64 -1.65
CA GLU A 355 -2.29 28.26 -1.13
C GLU A 355 -2.40 26.72 -0.99
N ASN A 356 -2.03 26.20 0.18
CA ASN A 356 -2.02 24.73 0.40
C ASN A 356 -3.38 24.11 0.74
N ASN A 357 -4.34 24.91 1.22
CA ASN A 357 -5.62 24.41 1.74
C ASN A 357 -6.77 24.52 0.72
N ASN A 358 -6.48 24.99 -0.49
CA ASN A 358 -7.48 25.35 -1.49
C ASN A 358 -7.19 24.68 -2.86
N LYS A 359 -6.89 23.38 -2.83
CA LYS A 359 -6.44 22.63 -4.01
C LYS A 359 -7.62 21.99 -4.73
N GLY A 360 -7.81 22.34 -6.00
CA GLY A 360 -8.63 21.60 -6.95
C GLY A 360 -7.73 20.94 -8.00
N HIS A 361 -8.33 20.52 -9.12
CA HIS A 361 -7.62 19.83 -10.20
C HIS A 361 -7.91 20.47 -11.56
N TYR A 362 -8.29 21.74 -11.57
CA TYR A 362 -8.62 22.48 -12.78
C TYR A 362 -7.38 23.11 -13.40
N ILE A 363 -7.18 22.87 -14.68
CA ILE A 363 -6.22 23.56 -15.53
C ILE A 363 -6.96 23.96 -16.82
N PRO A 364 -7.07 25.25 -17.17
CA PRO A 364 -7.84 25.69 -18.34
C PRO A 364 -7.30 25.16 -19.67
N ASP A 365 -5.96 25.12 -19.82
CA ASP A 365 -5.29 24.75 -21.07
C ASP A 365 -4.22 23.68 -20.79
N SER A 366 -4.17 22.64 -21.63
CA SER A 366 -3.11 21.64 -21.57
C SER A 366 -1.75 22.20 -21.96
N LYS A 367 -1.69 23.38 -22.60
CA LYS A 367 -0.43 24.06 -22.95
C LYS A 367 -0.18 25.24 -22.02
N LEU A 368 0.57 24.99 -20.95
CA LEU A 368 0.99 26.02 -20.01
C LEU A 368 2.01 26.94 -20.68
N LYS A 369 1.81 28.25 -20.59
CA LYS A 369 2.71 29.24 -21.18
C LYS A 369 3.20 30.19 -20.11
N GLU A 370 4.51 30.33 -19.98
CA GLU A 370 5.09 31.28 -19.04
C GLU A 370 4.78 32.73 -19.40
N THR A 371 4.54 33.03 -20.68
CA THR A 371 4.15 34.36 -21.17
C THR A 371 2.70 34.74 -20.91
N ASP A 372 1.87 33.78 -20.53
CA ASP A 372 0.43 33.94 -20.31
C ASP A 372 -0.01 33.01 -19.16
N ALA A 373 0.73 33.09 -18.05
CA ALA A 373 0.75 32.08 -17.02
C ALA A 373 -0.60 31.93 -16.34
N GLU A 374 -1.28 33.03 -16.00
CA GLU A 374 -2.57 32.97 -15.31
C GLU A 374 -3.67 32.38 -16.20
N VAL A 375 -3.74 32.79 -17.47
CA VAL A 375 -4.77 32.29 -18.40
C VAL A 375 -4.61 30.80 -18.65
N THR A 376 -3.38 30.33 -18.78
CA THR A 376 -3.11 28.92 -19.11
C THR A 376 -3.16 27.99 -17.90
N THR A 377 -2.85 28.49 -16.69
CA THR A 377 -2.85 27.68 -15.44
C THR A 377 -4.12 27.85 -14.61
N GLY A 378 -4.84 28.96 -14.76
CA GLY A 378 -5.93 29.39 -13.88
C GLY A 378 -5.48 29.95 -12.53
N VAL A 379 -4.17 30.05 -12.26
CA VAL A 379 -3.63 30.59 -11.01
C VAL A 379 -3.50 32.11 -11.12
N ASP A 380 -3.94 32.82 -10.08
CA ASP A 380 -3.70 34.27 -9.91
C ASP A 380 -2.28 34.47 -9.35
N PHE A 381 -1.30 34.61 -10.24
CA PHE A 381 0.12 34.65 -9.88
C PHE A 381 0.52 35.99 -9.27
N ASP A 382 -0.09 37.09 -9.70
CA ASP A 382 0.23 38.41 -9.16
C ASP A 382 -0.52 38.73 -7.86
N GLY A 383 -1.67 38.09 -7.62
CA GLY A 383 -2.51 38.18 -6.42
C GLY A 383 -3.58 39.27 -6.50
N ASP A 384 -3.92 39.76 -7.69
CA ASP A 384 -4.92 40.82 -7.91
C ASP A 384 -6.39 40.35 -7.74
N GLY A 385 -6.59 39.05 -7.59
CA GLY A 385 -7.88 38.39 -7.47
C GLY A 385 -8.54 38.06 -8.80
N ARG A 386 -7.80 38.12 -9.92
CA ARG A 386 -8.29 37.89 -11.28
C ARG A 386 -7.30 37.07 -12.08
N ILE A 387 -7.78 36.57 -13.21
CA ILE A 387 -6.97 35.86 -14.19
C ILE A 387 -6.76 36.80 -15.37
N THR A 388 -5.54 37.27 -15.55
CA THR A 388 -5.16 38.33 -16.49
C THR A 388 -4.20 37.80 -17.55
N SER A 389 -4.43 38.19 -18.81
CA SER A 389 -3.54 37.81 -19.91
C SER A 389 -2.21 38.56 -19.87
N GLY A 390 -1.13 37.89 -20.26
CA GLY A 390 0.21 38.49 -20.39
C GLY A 390 1.01 38.58 -19.09
N VAL A 391 0.50 37.99 -18.00
CA VAL A 391 1.27 37.82 -16.76
C VAL A 391 2.36 36.79 -17.02
N LYS A 392 3.62 37.21 -16.83
CA LYS A 392 4.81 36.39 -17.06
C LYS A 392 5.24 35.71 -15.76
N ALA A 393 5.28 34.38 -15.75
CA ALA A 393 5.80 33.61 -14.62
C ALA A 393 6.76 32.52 -15.11
N ASP A 394 7.95 32.51 -14.53
CA ASP A 394 9.02 31.56 -14.78
C ASP A 394 8.91 30.44 -13.74
N PHE A 395 8.14 29.42 -14.12
CA PHE A 395 7.80 28.26 -13.29
C PHE A 395 8.45 26.97 -13.79
N LEU A 396 9.21 27.05 -14.89
CA LEU A 396 10.06 25.97 -15.37
C LEU A 396 11.50 26.20 -14.91
N ASP A 397 12.27 25.13 -14.75
CA ASP A 397 13.70 25.21 -14.50
C ASP A 397 14.49 25.22 -15.80
N ALA A 398 15.82 25.31 -15.71
CA ALA A 398 16.71 25.35 -16.87
C ALA A 398 16.66 24.07 -17.74
N GLN A 399 15.98 23.02 -17.27
CA GLN A 399 15.76 21.77 -17.99
C GLN A 399 14.36 21.69 -18.61
N GLY A 400 13.54 22.74 -18.46
CA GLY A 400 12.13 22.76 -18.87
C GLY A 400 11.23 21.92 -17.96
N ASN A 401 11.73 21.49 -16.79
CA ASN A 401 10.92 20.75 -15.83
C ASN A 401 10.12 21.72 -14.97
N PHE A 402 8.96 21.26 -14.51
CA PHE A 402 8.13 22.05 -13.61
C PHE A 402 8.80 22.23 -12.25
N ALA A 403 8.77 23.45 -11.70
CA ALA A 403 9.31 23.74 -10.39
C ALA A 403 8.81 22.75 -9.32
N ALA A 404 9.70 22.27 -8.46
CA ALA A 404 9.34 21.29 -7.43
C ALA A 404 8.43 21.91 -6.34
N THR A 405 7.60 21.08 -5.70
CA THR A 405 6.62 21.49 -4.67
C THR A 405 7.24 22.08 -3.39
N ASN A 406 8.56 22.01 -3.23
CA ASN A 406 9.32 22.66 -2.16
C ASN A 406 9.61 24.15 -2.45
N SER A 407 9.36 24.64 -3.67
CA SER A 407 9.47 26.05 -4.08
C SER A 407 8.27 26.92 -3.64
N ARG A 408 7.62 26.60 -2.53
CA ARG A 408 6.40 27.31 -2.09
C ARG A 408 6.69 28.76 -1.74
N HIS A 409 5.82 29.67 -2.18
CA HIS A 409 5.93 31.12 -1.93
C HIS A 409 7.22 31.77 -2.45
N SER A 410 7.88 31.17 -3.45
CA SER A 410 9.19 31.60 -3.91
C SER A 410 9.15 32.53 -5.13
N PHE A 411 7.95 32.89 -5.63
CA PHE A 411 7.84 33.83 -6.74
C PHE A 411 8.24 35.24 -6.31
N VAL A 412 9.34 35.69 -6.86
CA VAL A 412 9.89 37.03 -6.69
C VAL A 412 9.68 37.80 -7.99
N PRO A 413 9.00 38.96 -7.96
CA PRO A 413 8.88 39.79 -9.15
C PRO A 413 10.23 40.43 -9.50
N LYS A 414 10.62 40.33 -10.76
CA LYS A 414 11.85 40.92 -11.29
C LYS A 414 11.61 41.75 -12.55
N LEU A 415 12.44 42.78 -12.74
CA LEU A 415 12.57 43.52 -13.99
C LEU A 415 14.04 43.45 -14.42
N GLY A 416 14.35 42.57 -15.38
CA GLY A 416 15.74 42.17 -15.62
C GLY A 416 16.32 41.51 -14.36
N ASP A 417 17.47 41.99 -13.90
CA ASP A 417 18.12 41.49 -12.67
C ASP A 417 17.58 42.18 -11.39
N GLU A 418 16.78 43.24 -11.52
CA GLU A 418 16.28 44.00 -10.37
C GLU A 418 15.11 43.28 -9.69
N VAL A 419 15.28 42.94 -8.41
CA VAL A 419 14.21 42.43 -7.55
C VAL A 419 13.28 43.56 -7.15
N LEU A 420 11.99 43.37 -7.38
CA LEU A 420 10.94 44.35 -7.13
C LEU A 420 10.23 44.09 -5.80
N THR A 421 9.63 45.13 -5.25
CA THR A 421 8.64 45.01 -4.17
C THR A 421 7.23 45.15 -4.75
N ARG A 422 6.23 44.50 -4.14
CA ARG A 422 4.82 44.61 -4.56
C ARG A 422 3.95 45.25 -3.49
N LYS A 423 2.98 46.06 -3.90
CA LYS A 423 1.89 46.55 -3.04
C LYS A 423 0.55 46.37 -3.74
N MET A 424 -0.45 45.98 -2.95
CA MET A 424 -1.83 45.89 -3.36
C MET A 424 -2.49 47.26 -3.16
N GLU A 425 -3.08 47.81 -4.22
CA GLU A 425 -3.90 49.03 -4.15
C GLU A 425 -5.34 48.68 -4.55
N ASP A 426 -6.32 49.29 -3.88
CA ASP A 426 -7.72 49.22 -4.31
C ASP A 426 -7.99 50.41 -5.24
N VAL A 427 -8.32 50.11 -6.50
CA VAL A 427 -8.65 51.08 -7.54
C VAL A 427 -10.07 50.78 -8.01
N ASP A 428 -11.01 51.65 -7.63
CA ASP A 428 -12.43 51.53 -7.97
C ASP A 428 -13.09 50.19 -7.54
N GLY A 429 -12.73 49.70 -6.35
CA GLY A 429 -13.23 48.43 -5.81
C GLY A 429 -12.52 47.20 -6.40
N GLN A 430 -11.44 47.42 -7.14
CA GLN A 430 -10.63 46.39 -7.77
C GLN A 430 -9.24 46.38 -7.13
N LYS A 431 -8.81 45.22 -6.63
CA LYS A 431 -7.43 45.06 -6.19
C LYS A 431 -6.53 45.07 -7.43
N VAL A 432 -5.46 45.86 -7.38
CA VAL A 432 -4.46 45.98 -8.44
C VAL A 432 -3.08 45.85 -7.82
N VAL A 433 -2.25 45.00 -8.42
CA VAL A 433 -0.85 44.84 -8.01
C VAL A 433 -0.01 45.97 -8.63
N ASN A 434 0.76 46.63 -7.78
CA ASN A 434 1.73 47.62 -8.19
C ASN A 434 3.14 47.19 -7.75
N TYR A 435 4.06 47.21 -8.71
CA TYR A 435 5.45 46.90 -8.47
C TYR A 435 6.26 48.18 -8.31
N PHE A 436 7.26 48.10 -7.44
CA PHE A 436 8.17 49.19 -7.14
C PHE A 436 9.61 48.69 -7.22
N LYS A 437 10.46 49.50 -7.84
CA LYS A 437 11.91 49.33 -7.85
C LYS A 437 12.48 49.41 -6.43
N GLN A 438 13.75 49.03 -6.27
CA GLN A 438 14.40 49.06 -4.95
C GLN A 438 14.49 50.46 -4.35
N ASP A 439 14.54 51.49 -5.20
CA ASP A 439 14.51 52.89 -4.79
C ASP A 439 13.11 53.40 -4.39
N GLY A 440 12.08 52.56 -4.50
CA GLY A 440 10.69 52.88 -4.21
C GLY A 440 9.92 53.50 -5.39
N THR A 441 10.51 53.60 -6.57
CA THR A 441 9.85 54.12 -7.79
C THR A 441 8.82 53.11 -8.29
N LYS A 442 7.57 53.56 -8.49
CA LYS A 442 6.49 52.77 -9.08
C LYS A 442 6.78 52.49 -10.56
N LEU A 443 6.59 51.25 -11.01
CA LEU A 443 6.79 50.90 -12.41
C LEU A 443 5.76 51.57 -13.34
N THR A 444 6.22 51.96 -14.51
CA THR A 444 5.38 52.41 -15.65
C THR A 444 4.57 51.25 -16.23
N THR A 445 3.56 51.56 -17.06
CA THR A 445 2.75 50.54 -17.73
C THR A 445 3.59 49.64 -18.63
N GLU A 446 4.57 50.22 -19.32
CA GLU A 446 5.51 49.50 -20.19
C GLU A 446 6.42 48.58 -19.39
N GLU A 447 7.01 49.07 -18.28
CA GLU A 447 7.84 48.25 -17.40
C GLU A 447 7.06 47.11 -16.75
N LYS A 448 5.79 47.34 -16.36
CA LYS A 448 4.94 46.28 -15.80
C LYS A 448 4.78 45.08 -16.74
N ARG A 449 4.75 45.29 -18.07
CA ARG A 449 4.65 44.21 -19.06
C ARG A 449 5.92 43.37 -19.17
N GLU A 450 7.04 43.87 -18.66
CA GLU A 450 8.33 43.19 -18.64
C GLU A 450 8.67 42.57 -17.28
N VAL A 451 7.76 42.68 -16.30
CA VAL A 451 7.93 42.00 -15.02
C VAL A 451 7.78 40.50 -15.21
N ILE A 452 8.73 39.74 -14.65
CA ILE A 452 8.67 38.28 -14.60
C ILE A 452 8.59 37.85 -13.14
N LEU A 453 7.65 36.97 -12.83
CA LEU A 453 7.58 36.30 -11.54
C LEU A 453 8.52 35.09 -11.59
N THR A 454 9.69 35.16 -10.94
CA THR A 454 10.70 34.09 -10.96
C THR A 454 10.68 33.28 -9.67
N ASN A 455 10.82 31.96 -9.76
CA ASN A 455 11.04 31.10 -8.59
C ASN A 455 12.55 30.90 -8.29
N ALA A 456 12.91 30.30 -7.15
CA ALA A 456 14.31 30.19 -6.74
C ALA A 456 15.18 29.26 -7.62
N ARG A 457 14.57 28.37 -8.40
CA ARG A 457 15.23 27.38 -9.28
C ARG A 457 14.91 27.62 -10.76
N SER A 458 14.33 28.77 -11.05
CA SER A 458 13.88 29.15 -12.38
C SER A 458 15.06 29.53 -13.27
N ASP A 459 14.91 29.45 -14.60
CA ASP A 459 16.01 29.74 -15.53
C ASP A 459 16.19 31.25 -15.81
N GLY A 460 15.33 32.06 -15.20
CA GLY A 460 15.26 33.51 -15.32
C GLY A 460 14.43 33.99 -16.51
N LYS A 461 13.79 33.09 -17.28
CA LYS A 461 13.05 33.40 -18.50
C LYS A 461 11.59 32.99 -18.36
N ALA A 462 10.72 33.73 -19.02
CA ALA A 462 9.30 33.41 -19.10
C ALA A 462 8.89 33.33 -20.58
N SER A 463 9.42 32.32 -21.27
CA SER A 463 9.24 32.17 -22.73
C SER A 463 8.90 30.76 -23.15
N GLU A 464 8.91 29.81 -22.22
CA GLU A 464 8.73 28.41 -22.52
C GLU A 464 7.24 28.00 -22.47
N THR A 465 7.00 26.77 -22.91
CA THR A 465 5.67 26.16 -22.94
C THR A 465 5.80 24.70 -22.53
N MET A 466 4.88 24.24 -21.69
CA MET A 466 4.82 22.85 -21.24
C MET A 466 3.47 22.24 -21.61
N ASP A 467 3.48 21.00 -22.10
CA ASP A 467 2.26 20.22 -22.32
C ASP A 467 1.95 19.37 -21.08
N VAL A 468 0.83 19.67 -20.44
CA VAL A 468 0.27 18.95 -19.29
C VAL A 468 -1.01 18.19 -19.66
N GLY A 469 -1.26 17.94 -20.95
CA GLY A 469 -2.43 17.19 -21.41
C GLY A 469 -2.49 15.75 -20.89
N TRP A 470 -1.37 15.22 -20.41
CA TRP A 470 -1.25 13.93 -19.75
C TRP A 470 -1.40 14.01 -18.22
N TRP A 471 -1.57 15.19 -17.61
CA TRP A 471 -1.86 15.33 -16.17
C TRP A 471 -3.32 15.02 -15.87
N GLY A 472 -3.54 13.98 -15.07
CA GLY A 472 -4.85 13.41 -14.84
C GLY A 472 -4.88 12.49 -13.64
N SER A 473 -6.02 11.83 -13.44
CA SER A 473 -6.23 10.93 -12.31
C SER A 473 -6.03 9.46 -12.68
N CYS A 474 -4.99 9.11 -13.47
CA CYS A 474 -4.80 7.74 -13.94
C CYS A 474 -4.62 6.74 -12.78
N ASP A 475 -3.89 7.13 -11.72
CA ASP A 475 -3.73 6.33 -10.50
C ASP A 475 -5.07 6.07 -9.79
N LYS A 476 -5.93 7.09 -9.69
CA LYS A 476 -7.26 6.96 -9.06
C LYS A 476 -8.25 6.21 -9.94
N VAL A 477 -8.13 6.32 -11.27
CA VAL A 477 -8.91 5.50 -12.22
C VAL A 477 -8.53 4.05 -12.05
N ALA A 478 -7.23 3.76 -12.03
CA ALA A 478 -6.72 2.42 -11.82
C ALA A 478 -7.23 1.86 -10.48
N LEU A 479 -7.06 2.61 -9.40
CA LEU A 479 -7.58 2.27 -8.07
C LEU A 479 -9.07 1.94 -8.09
N ALA A 480 -9.89 2.80 -8.71
CA ALA A 480 -11.33 2.58 -8.80
C ALA A 480 -11.68 1.31 -9.60
N GLY A 481 -10.99 1.07 -10.71
CA GLY A 481 -11.19 -0.10 -11.55
C GLY A 481 -10.78 -1.42 -10.90
N ILE A 482 -9.91 -1.38 -9.88
CA ILE A 482 -9.57 -2.52 -9.03
C ILE A 482 -10.59 -2.70 -7.89
N LEU A 483 -11.02 -1.61 -7.25
CA LEU A 483 -11.87 -1.67 -6.05
C LEU A 483 -13.35 -1.93 -6.34
N PHE A 484 -13.85 -1.51 -7.50
CA PHE A 484 -15.29 -1.52 -7.79
C PHE A 484 -15.58 -2.33 -9.05
N GLU A 485 -16.75 -2.95 -9.10
CA GLU A 485 -17.30 -3.49 -10.35
C GLU A 485 -17.64 -2.34 -11.32
N ASP A 486 -17.62 -2.61 -12.62
CA ASP A 486 -18.03 -1.61 -13.61
C ASP A 486 -19.54 -1.30 -13.48
N PRO A 487 -19.96 -0.02 -13.43
CA PRO A 487 -21.38 0.34 -13.45
C PRO A 487 -22.12 -0.29 -14.65
N LYS A 488 -23.27 -0.93 -14.42
CA LYS A 488 -23.97 -1.71 -15.46
C LYS A 488 -24.98 -0.90 -16.27
N ARG A 489 -25.58 0.15 -15.67
CA ARG A 489 -26.60 0.98 -16.31
C ARG A 489 -26.58 2.43 -15.82
N ASP A 490 -27.14 3.32 -16.63
CA ASP A 490 -27.42 4.68 -16.20
C ASP A 490 -28.52 4.67 -15.12
N VAL A 491 -28.49 5.65 -14.23
CA VAL A 491 -29.44 5.74 -13.09
C VAL A 491 -30.02 7.14 -12.98
N THR A 492 -31.29 7.24 -12.62
CA THR A 492 -31.95 8.52 -12.31
C THR A 492 -32.36 8.52 -10.85
N LEU A 493 -31.81 9.45 -10.06
CA LEU A 493 -32.15 9.66 -8.65
C LEU A 493 -32.61 11.10 -8.48
N ASP A 494 -33.80 11.30 -7.89
CA ASP A 494 -34.36 12.62 -7.60
C ASP A 494 -34.38 13.58 -8.80
N GLY A 495 -34.63 13.02 -10.00
CA GLY A 495 -34.67 13.77 -11.26
C GLY A 495 -33.30 14.03 -11.91
N VAL A 496 -32.19 13.65 -11.26
CA VAL A 496 -30.83 13.77 -11.80
C VAL A 496 -30.41 12.44 -12.41
N THR A 497 -29.95 12.45 -13.67
CA THR A 497 -29.49 11.25 -14.37
C THR A 497 -27.97 11.17 -14.40
N PHE A 498 -27.43 10.09 -13.84
CA PHE A 498 -26.02 9.72 -13.89
C PHE A 498 -25.83 8.62 -14.93
N THR A 499 -25.02 8.91 -15.95
CA THR A 499 -24.56 7.91 -16.90
C THR A 499 -23.52 7.00 -16.24
N LYS A 500 -23.28 5.81 -16.82
CA LYS A 500 -22.16 4.95 -16.37
C LYS A 500 -20.83 5.71 -16.26
N GLN A 501 -20.58 6.63 -17.18
CA GLN A 501 -19.37 7.45 -17.20
C GLN A 501 -19.31 8.44 -16.02
N ASP A 502 -20.44 9.06 -15.68
CA ASP A 502 -20.52 9.92 -14.49
C ASP A 502 -20.21 9.11 -13.22
N ILE A 503 -20.76 7.90 -13.12
CA ILE A 503 -20.56 7.01 -11.96
C ILE A 503 -19.09 6.61 -11.85
N ARG A 504 -18.43 6.23 -12.95
CA ARG A 504 -16.98 5.95 -12.97
C ARG A 504 -16.16 7.15 -12.50
N GLY A 505 -16.56 8.36 -12.88
CA GLY A 505 -15.94 9.60 -12.41
C GLY A 505 -16.08 9.78 -10.89
N LEU A 506 -17.28 9.56 -10.35
CA LEU A 506 -17.52 9.61 -8.90
C LEU A 506 -16.72 8.53 -8.15
N LEU A 507 -16.65 7.30 -8.69
CA LEU A 507 -15.83 6.22 -8.13
C LEU A 507 -14.34 6.59 -8.11
N THR A 508 -13.82 7.19 -9.17
CA THR A 508 -12.44 7.72 -9.23
C THR A 508 -12.18 8.74 -8.11
N VAL A 509 -13.14 9.64 -7.86
CA VAL A 509 -12.96 10.69 -6.84
C VAL A 509 -12.94 10.13 -5.42
N VAL A 510 -13.68 9.05 -5.13
CA VAL A 510 -13.69 8.43 -3.79
C VAL A 510 -12.68 7.30 -3.61
N ALA A 511 -12.10 6.77 -4.69
CA ALA A 511 -11.28 5.55 -4.68
C ALA A 511 -10.18 5.56 -3.61
N ASP A 512 -9.47 6.68 -3.45
CA ASP A 512 -8.39 6.83 -2.48
C ASP A 512 -8.88 6.64 -1.03
N SER A 513 -9.99 7.30 -0.66
CA SER A 513 -10.61 7.15 0.66
C SER A 513 -11.16 5.75 0.94
N GLN A 514 -11.34 4.97 -0.13
CA GLN A 514 -11.87 3.62 -0.07
C GLN A 514 -10.79 2.54 -0.14
N SER A 515 -9.52 2.92 -0.26
CA SER A 515 -8.38 2.01 -0.17
C SER A 515 -7.81 1.97 1.26
N ILE A 516 -7.41 0.79 1.72
CA ILE A 516 -6.67 0.62 2.98
C ILE A 516 -5.18 0.48 2.66
N GLY A 517 -4.54 1.56 2.23
CA GLY A 517 -3.13 1.57 1.82
C GLY A 517 -2.86 0.76 0.54
N SER A 518 -1.58 0.64 0.18
CA SER A 518 -1.14 -0.05 -1.05
C SER A 518 0.03 -0.99 -0.81
N ASP A 519 0.02 -2.14 -1.48
CA ASP A 519 1.22 -2.90 -1.78
C ASP A 519 1.89 -2.24 -2.99
N PHE A 520 3.22 -2.11 -2.97
CA PHE A 520 3.98 -1.44 -4.02
C PHE A 520 5.31 -2.18 -4.23
N VAL A 521 5.66 -2.44 -5.49
CA VAL A 521 6.89 -3.13 -5.90
C VAL A 521 7.53 -2.32 -7.02
N GLY A 522 8.87 -2.19 -6.98
CA GLY A 522 9.66 -1.35 -7.87
C GLY A 522 9.83 0.08 -7.37
N ASN A 523 10.57 0.89 -8.11
CA ASN A 523 10.65 2.33 -7.93
C ASN A 523 10.31 3.04 -9.24
N ARG A 524 9.90 4.30 -9.12
CA ARG A 524 9.64 5.13 -10.29
C ARG A 524 10.95 5.71 -10.82
N TYR A 525 11.16 5.63 -12.12
CA TYR A 525 12.15 6.45 -12.81
C TYR A 525 11.66 7.90 -12.86
N ASP A 526 12.24 8.75 -12.01
CA ASP A 526 11.88 10.16 -11.89
C ASP A 526 12.83 11.05 -12.75
N ASN A 527 13.78 10.43 -13.46
CA ASN A 527 14.88 11.11 -14.14
C ASN A 527 15.61 12.07 -13.21
N LYS A 528 15.81 11.69 -11.94
CA LYS A 528 16.55 12.51 -10.99
C LYS A 528 17.99 12.75 -11.50
N PRO A 529 18.64 13.83 -11.04
CA PRO A 529 20.02 14.09 -11.39
C PRO A 529 20.93 12.90 -11.07
N ASP A 530 21.90 12.65 -11.94
CA ASP A 530 23.04 11.81 -11.63
C ASP A 530 23.83 12.47 -10.48
N ILE A 531 24.54 11.67 -9.68
CA ILE A 531 25.34 12.15 -8.55
C ILE A 531 26.77 11.67 -8.74
N LEU A 532 27.70 12.61 -8.84
CA LEU A 532 29.13 12.33 -8.87
C LEU A 532 29.74 12.73 -7.52
N VAL A 533 30.46 11.81 -6.89
CA VAL A 533 31.23 12.10 -5.68
C VAL A 533 32.70 11.85 -5.95
N THR A 534 33.53 12.86 -5.77
CA THR A 534 34.99 12.78 -5.92
C THR A 534 35.67 12.28 -4.65
N LYS A 535 36.92 11.82 -4.77
CA LYS A 535 37.71 11.28 -3.64
C LYS A 535 38.07 12.31 -2.57
N ASP A 536 38.08 13.60 -2.91
CA ASP A 536 38.23 14.70 -1.96
C ASP A 536 36.92 15.04 -1.20
N GLY A 537 35.80 14.40 -1.55
CA GLY A 537 34.51 14.54 -0.89
C GLY A 537 33.56 15.57 -1.54
N ARG A 538 33.92 16.20 -2.66
CA ARG A 538 32.98 17.05 -3.42
C ARG A 538 31.87 16.18 -4.01
N GLN A 539 30.62 16.58 -3.78
CA GLN A 539 29.42 15.97 -4.37
C GLN A 539 28.81 16.94 -5.37
N ILE A 540 28.53 16.45 -6.57
CA ILE A 540 28.00 17.22 -7.68
C ILE A 540 26.72 16.55 -8.16
N SER A 541 25.64 17.33 -8.24
CA SER A 541 24.36 16.91 -8.81
C SER A 541 24.28 17.40 -10.24
N GLY A 542 23.99 16.51 -11.18
CA GLY A 542 24.12 16.86 -12.58
C GLY A 542 23.66 15.78 -13.55
N LYS A 543 24.25 15.79 -14.75
CA LYS A 543 24.03 14.74 -15.75
C LYS A 543 25.35 14.28 -16.33
N LEU A 544 25.52 12.97 -16.41
CA LEU A 544 26.63 12.37 -17.12
C LEU A 544 26.36 12.47 -18.64
N GLU A 545 27.25 13.14 -19.35
CA GLU A 545 27.24 13.35 -20.81
C GLU A 545 27.92 12.19 -21.56
N THR A 546 28.68 11.37 -20.82
CA THR A 546 29.35 10.17 -21.30
C THR A 546 28.37 9.00 -21.32
N ASN A 547 28.10 8.43 -22.50
CA ASN A 547 27.12 7.34 -22.67
C ASN A 547 27.69 5.93 -22.45
N ASP A 548 29.00 5.75 -22.39
CA ASP A 548 29.64 4.43 -22.31
C ASP A 548 29.95 3.97 -20.88
N VAL A 549 29.53 4.70 -19.83
CA VAL A 549 29.64 4.20 -18.46
C VAL A 549 28.57 3.13 -18.22
N GLU A 550 29.02 1.89 -18.03
CA GLU A 550 28.16 0.78 -17.66
C GLU A 550 27.96 0.76 -16.14
N PHE A 551 26.70 0.84 -15.70
CA PHE A 551 26.36 0.78 -14.28
C PHE A 551 26.00 -0.66 -13.85
N ARG A 552 25.70 -1.55 -14.80
CA ARG A 552 25.31 -2.93 -14.53
C ARG A 552 26.52 -3.86 -14.39
N THR A 553 27.39 -3.56 -13.44
CA THR A 553 28.58 -4.34 -13.07
C THR A 553 28.34 -5.20 -11.81
N ASN A 554 29.21 -6.20 -11.57
CA ASN A 554 29.06 -7.09 -10.41
C ASN A 554 29.34 -6.41 -9.06
N ASP A 555 30.01 -5.27 -9.05
CA ASP A 555 30.35 -4.48 -7.86
C ASP A 555 29.39 -3.30 -7.62
N MET A 556 28.38 -3.12 -8.50
CA MET A 556 27.35 -2.11 -8.28
C MET A 556 26.49 -2.47 -7.07
N TRP A 557 25.96 -1.45 -6.43
CA TRP A 557 24.96 -1.60 -5.39
C TRP A 557 23.86 -0.55 -5.56
N ARG A 558 22.70 -0.79 -4.94
CA ARG A 558 21.56 0.13 -5.03
C ARG A 558 21.43 1.01 -3.81
N TRP A 559 21.38 2.32 -4.01
CA TRP A 559 21.12 3.30 -2.96
C TRP A 559 19.68 3.76 -3.03
N SER A 560 18.94 3.66 -1.92
CA SER A 560 17.52 4.04 -1.84
C SER A 560 16.59 3.33 -2.83
N GLY A 561 17.05 2.21 -3.43
CA GLY A 561 16.30 1.40 -4.39
C GLY A 561 16.49 1.85 -5.85
N ASP A 562 16.28 3.14 -6.12
CA ASP A 562 16.23 3.75 -7.45
C ASP A 562 17.60 4.06 -8.08
N TYR A 563 18.63 4.32 -7.27
CA TYR A 563 19.98 4.63 -7.77
C TYR A 563 20.87 3.39 -7.87
N MET A 564 21.43 3.13 -9.05
CA MET A 564 22.62 2.30 -9.21
C MET A 564 23.86 3.11 -8.84
N VAL A 565 24.72 2.57 -7.98
CA VAL A 565 25.96 3.20 -7.54
C VAL A 565 27.15 2.37 -7.99
N LEU A 566 28.02 3.00 -8.78
CA LEU A 566 29.29 2.47 -9.22
C LEU A 566 30.40 3.04 -8.33
N ASN A 567 31.11 2.19 -7.58
CA ASN A 567 32.21 2.62 -6.71
C ASN A 567 33.51 2.82 -7.47
N GLU A 568 33.75 2.02 -8.51
CA GLU A 568 34.97 2.08 -9.31
C GLU A 568 34.62 2.48 -10.74
N VAL A 569 34.88 3.75 -11.07
CA VAL A 569 34.79 4.23 -12.44
C VAL A 569 36.14 3.98 -13.11
N ASP A 570 36.17 3.22 -14.19
CA ASP A 570 37.39 2.78 -14.88
C ASP A 570 37.85 3.73 -16.00
N LYS A 571 37.02 4.73 -16.32
CA LYS A 571 37.22 5.67 -17.43
C LYS A 571 36.98 7.13 -17.04
N GLU A 572 37.45 8.03 -17.90
CA GLU A 572 37.14 9.45 -17.80
C GLU A 572 35.65 9.70 -18.07
N VAL A 573 35.04 10.60 -17.30
CA VAL A 573 33.63 10.98 -17.49
C VAL A 573 33.47 12.48 -17.69
N LYS A 574 32.54 12.84 -18.58
CA LYS A 574 32.08 14.22 -18.77
C LYS A 574 30.77 14.38 -18.01
N PHE A 575 30.72 15.38 -17.13
CA PHE A 575 29.61 15.58 -16.22
C PHE A 575 29.20 17.05 -16.23
N ARG A 576 27.91 17.31 -16.49
CA ARG A 576 27.31 18.63 -16.43
C ARG A 576 26.83 18.92 -15.03
N ASP A 577 27.42 19.92 -14.36
CA ASP A 577 26.94 20.40 -13.07
C ASP A 577 25.66 21.24 -13.26
N PHE A 578 24.58 20.90 -12.57
CA PHE A 578 23.33 21.66 -12.66
C PHE A 578 23.37 22.99 -11.91
N ALA A 579 24.26 23.16 -10.94
CA ALA A 579 24.40 24.43 -10.22
C ALA A 579 25.07 25.50 -11.09
N THR A 580 26.01 25.12 -11.96
CA THR A 580 26.78 26.06 -12.80
C THR A 580 26.39 26.00 -14.28
N GLY A 581 25.80 24.90 -14.73
CA GLY A 581 25.53 24.60 -16.14
C GLY A 581 26.77 24.16 -16.93
N GLU A 582 27.96 24.16 -16.32
CA GLU A 582 29.23 23.82 -16.96
C GLU A 582 29.42 22.31 -17.08
N VAL A 583 30.13 21.88 -18.13
CA VAL A 583 30.52 20.48 -18.33
C VAL A 583 31.99 20.34 -17.93
N GLU A 584 32.23 19.62 -16.83
CA GLU A 584 33.57 19.27 -16.36
C GLU A 584 33.95 17.85 -16.82
N THR A 585 35.25 17.60 -16.96
CA THR A 585 35.82 16.28 -17.27
C THR A 585 36.54 15.76 -16.03
N PHE A 586 36.18 14.57 -15.58
CA PHE A 586 36.70 13.92 -14.37
C PHE A 586 37.48 12.66 -14.74
N ASN A 587 38.70 12.54 -14.25
CA ASN A 587 39.44 11.29 -14.40
C ASN A 587 38.82 10.20 -13.52
N ALA A 588 38.85 8.95 -14.01
CA ALA A 588 38.53 7.74 -13.25
C ALA A 588 39.14 7.75 -11.84
N SER A 589 40.42 8.13 -11.73
CA SER A 589 41.18 8.15 -10.49
C SER A 589 40.64 9.12 -9.44
N ASP A 590 39.87 10.12 -9.84
CA ASP A 590 39.41 11.22 -8.99
C ASP A 590 37.98 10.98 -8.48
N ILE A 591 37.27 10.01 -9.06
CA ILE A 591 35.89 9.68 -8.72
C ILE A 591 35.90 8.62 -7.61
N LYS A 592 35.10 8.87 -6.56
CA LYS A 592 34.87 7.94 -5.46
C LYS A 592 33.67 7.05 -5.73
N HIS A 593 32.59 7.61 -6.25
CA HIS A 593 31.47 6.86 -6.79
C HIS A 593 30.64 7.74 -7.72
N LEU A 594 29.91 7.08 -8.60
CA LEU A 594 28.94 7.67 -9.51
C LEU A 594 27.60 6.97 -9.29
N ALA A 595 26.53 7.73 -9.11
CA ALA A 595 25.18 7.21 -8.95
C ALA A 595 24.24 7.74 -10.03
N ARG A 596 23.36 6.87 -10.52
CA ARG A 596 22.37 7.18 -11.56
C ARG A 596 21.09 6.39 -11.32
N GLU A 597 19.94 7.01 -11.59
CA GLU A 597 18.67 6.27 -11.60
C GLU A 597 18.63 5.22 -12.72
N ASP A 598 18.13 4.03 -12.40
CA ASP A 598 17.96 2.97 -13.37
C ASP A 598 16.61 3.08 -14.10
N LYS A 599 16.64 3.34 -15.40
CA LYS A 599 15.42 3.33 -16.23
C LYS A 599 14.78 1.94 -16.36
N LYS A 600 15.53 0.90 -15.99
CA LYS A 600 15.12 -0.51 -15.95
C LYS A 600 15.13 -1.03 -14.50
N ASP A 601 14.68 -0.19 -13.56
CA ASP A 601 14.75 -0.48 -12.13
C ASP A 601 13.99 -1.74 -11.74
N MET A 602 12.76 -1.92 -12.22
CA MET A 602 11.99 -3.12 -11.91
C MET A 602 12.77 -4.39 -12.31
N GLU A 603 13.14 -5.24 -11.35
CA GLU A 603 13.79 -6.52 -11.62
C GLU A 603 12.77 -7.48 -12.30
N PRO A 604 13.04 -8.02 -13.50
CA PRO A 604 12.06 -8.85 -14.23
C PRO A 604 11.59 -10.09 -13.48
N SER A 605 12.48 -10.78 -12.76
CA SER A 605 12.10 -11.93 -11.90
C SER A 605 11.14 -11.50 -10.81
N LEU A 606 11.47 -10.43 -10.06
CA LEU A 606 10.58 -9.89 -9.03
C LEU A 606 9.22 -9.46 -9.59
N TRP A 607 9.22 -8.81 -10.76
CA TRP A 607 8.00 -8.42 -11.45
C TRP A 607 7.13 -9.61 -11.83
N ALA A 608 7.74 -10.65 -12.42
CA ALA A 608 7.03 -11.86 -12.84
C ALA A 608 6.46 -12.62 -11.64
N ASP A 609 7.24 -12.76 -10.56
CA ASP A 609 6.82 -13.40 -9.32
C ASP A 609 5.68 -12.61 -8.66
N THR A 610 5.75 -11.28 -8.67
CA THR A 610 4.70 -10.40 -8.12
C THR A 610 3.40 -10.52 -8.92
N LEU A 611 3.48 -10.55 -10.25
CA LEU A 611 2.29 -10.80 -11.09
C LEU A 611 1.65 -12.15 -10.76
N GLU A 612 2.47 -13.20 -10.66
CA GLU A 612 2.08 -14.57 -10.32
C GLU A 612 1.38 -14.64 -8.98
N GLU A 613 2.00 -14.09 -7.94
CA GLU A 613 1.43 -14.05 -6.60
C GLU A 613 0.12 -13.24 -6.57
N TRP A 614 0.11 -12.04 -7.14
CA TRP A 614 -1.02 -11.14 -6.98
C TRP A 614 -2.22 -11.53 -7.81
N LEU A 615 -2.05 -11.89 -9.08
CA LEU A 615 -3.16 -12.41 -9.90
C LEU A 615 -3.61 -13.80 -9.43
N GLY A 616 -2.69 -14.67 -9.00
CA GLY A 616 -3.03 -15.97 -8.42
C GLY A 616 -3.84 -15.85 -7.12
N SER A 617 -3.70 -14.74 -6.39
CA SER A 617 -4.57 -14.42 -5.25
C SER A 617 -5.97 -13.90 -5.63
N GLY A 618 -6.35 -13.93 -6.92
CA GLY A 618 -7.63 -13.42 -7.43
C GLY A 618 -7.70 -11.89 -7.53
N ARG A 619 -6.62 -11.19 -7.19
CA ARG A 619 -6.63 -9.73 -7.01
C ARG A 619 -5.97 -9.04 -8.19
N ALA A 620 -6.71 -8.14 -8.83
CA ALA A 620 -6.17 -7.23 -9.81
C ALA A 620 -5.16 -6.25 -9.20
N MET A 621 -4.37 -5.63 -10.06
CA MET A 621 -3.35 -4.64 -9.69
C MET A 621 -3.24 -3.59 -10.79
N ALA A 622 -2.36 -2.62 -10.59
CA ALA A 622 -1.98 -1.66 -11.61
C ALA A 622 -0.46 -1.65 -11.81
N ASN A 623 -0.03 -1.28 -13.00
CA ASN A 623 1.37 -1.04 -13.29
C ASN A 623 1.56 0.28 -14.03
N ASP A 624 2.76 0.85 -13.90
CA ASP A 624 3.25 1.77 -14.91
C ASP A 624 3.82 0.99 -16.07
N HIS A 625 3.17 1.08 -17.22
CA HIS A 625 3.44 0.14 -18.30
C HIS A 625 4.73 0.45 -19.07
N ASP A 626 5.31 1.63 -18.91
CA ASP A 626 6.65 1.96 -19.40
C ASP A 626 7.42 2.87 -18.44
N SER A 627 8.75 2.88 -18.56
CA SER A 627 9.64 3.77 -17.82
C SER A 627 9.83 5.13 -18.50
N GLY A 628 8.79 5.65 -19.16
CA GLY A 628 8.82 6.95 -19.81
C GLY A 628 8.86 8.11 -18.81
N ASP A 629 8.91 9.33 -19.33
CA ASP A 629 8.85 10.54 -18.49
C ASP A 629 7.43 10.80 -17.93
N HIS A 630 6.45 10.03 -18.41
CA HIS A 630 5.05 10.06 -18.02
C HIS A 630 4.71 8.84 -17.18
N VAL A 631 3.79 8.99 -16.22
CA VAL A 631 3.30 7.86 -15.42
C VAL A 631 1.93 7.42 -15.91
N TRP A 632 1.82 6.14 -16.27
CA TRP A 632 0.58 5.55 -16.77
C TRP A 632 0.14 4.35 -15.94
N ASN A 633 -0.70 4.60 -14.94
CA ASN A 633 -1.30 3.53 -14.14
C ASN A 633 -2.37 2.78 -14.94
N SER A 634 -2.05 1.56 -15.36
CA SER A 634 -2.91 0.70 -16.18
C SER A 634 -3.35 -0.51 -15.37
N ASN A 635 -4.64 -0.84 -15.40
CA ASN A 635 -5.17 -1.93 -14.58
C ASN A 635 -4.89 -3.30 -15.20
N ILE A 636 -4.15 -4.15 -14.50
CA ILE A 636 -3.88 -5.53 -14.91
C ILE A 636 -4.92 -6.46 -14.27
N TRP A 637 -5.60 -7.23 -15.11
CA TRP A 637 -6.56 -8.26 -14.67
C TRP A 637 -6.20 -9.66 -15.17
N LYS A 638 -5.27 -9.79 -16.12
CA LYS A 638 -4.82 -11.06 -16.65
C LYS A 638 -3.38 -10.95 -17.14
N ALA A 639 -2.63 -12.03 -17.00
CA ALA A 639 -1.32 -12.17 -17.61
C ALA A 639 -1.06 -13.61 -18.06
N GLU A 640 -0.31 -13.75 -19.14
CA GLU A 640 0.06 -15.04 -19.74
C GLU A 640 1.58 -15.05 -19.95
N ARG A 641 2.31 -15.96 -19.30
CA ARG A 641 3.76 -16.12 -19.50
C ARG A 641 4.03 -17.37 -20.30
N ALA A 642 5.04 -17.32 -21.16
CA ALA A 642 5.63 -18.45 -21.84
C ALA A 642 7.15 -18.35 -21.80
N GLU A 643 7.84 -19.47 -21.55
CA GLU A 643 9.25 -19.64 -21.89
C GLU A 643 9.38 -19.66 -23.41
N ILE A 644 10.36 -18.93 -23.90
CA ILE A 644 10.65 -18.80 -25.33
C ILE A 644 12.11 -19.17 -25.59
N ASP A 645 12.44 -19.47 -26.84
CA ASP A 645 13.84 -19.52 -27.25
C ASP A 645 14.50 -18.15 -27.08
N ALA A 646 15.82 -18.16 -26.86
CA ALA A 646 16.61 -16.93 -26.91
C ALA A 646 16.30 -16.17 -28.22
N PRO A 647 16.00 -14.87 -28.16
CA PRO A 647 15.74 -14.09 -29.36
C PRO A 647 16.90 -14.18 -30.37
N TYR A 648 16.59 -14.07 -31.66
CA TYR A 648 17.59 -14.16 -32.72
C TYR A 648 18.75 -13.17 -32.48
N ASN A 649 19.99 -13.66 -32.52
CA ASN A 649 21.24 -12.94 -32.23
C ASN A 649 21.47 -12.52 -30.77
N THR A 650 20.74 -13.06 -29.79
CA THR A 650 21.10 -12.85 -28.38
C THR A 650 22.39 -13.61 -28.06
N ASN A 651 23.47 -12.89 -27.77
CA ASN A 651 24.66 -13.46 -27.13
C ASN A 651 24.44 -13.49 -25.62
N VAL A 652 24.20 -14.69 -25.07
CA VAL A 652 23.90 -14.87 -23.64
C VAL A 652 25.04 -14.37 -22.76
N GLU A 653 26.30 -14.51 -23.18
CA GLU A 653 27.48 -14.07 -22.41
C GLU A 653 27.59 -12.54 -22.29
N GLU A 654 26.97 -11.81 -23.22
CA GLU A 654 26.97 -10.33 -23.25
C GLU A 654 25.76 -9.72 -22.51
N LEU A 655 24.81 -10.53 -22.05
CA LEU A 655 23.67 -10.01 -21.31
C LEU A 655 24.13 -9.47 -19.94
N ARG A 656 23.50 -8.36 -19.54
CA ARG A 656 23.72 -7.69 -18.26
C ARG A 656 22.37 -7.48 -17.58
N GLY A 657 22.21 -8.05 -16.41
CA GLY A 657 20.98 -8.09 -15.65
C GLY A 657 20.90 -7.00 -14.61
N HIS A 658 19.98 -7.15 -13.67
CA HIS A 658 19.77 -6.24 -12.56
C HIS A 658 20.89 -6.34 -11.50
N HIS A 659 21.54 -7.51 -11.40
CA HIS A 659 22.66 -7.80 -10.48
C HIS A 659 24.01 -7.95 -11.20
N GLY A 660 24.16 -7.36 -12.39
CA GLY A 660 25.42 -7.34 -13.14
C GLY A 660 25.48 -8.38 -14.26
N GLU A 661 26.67 -8.94 -14.48
CA GLU A 661 26.91 -9.96 -15.51
C GLU A 661 26.23 -11.30 -15.15
N ILE A 662 26.01 -12.15 -16.16
CA ILE A 662 25.54 -13.52 -15.91
C ILE A 662 26.68 -14.34 -15.34
N ASN A 663 26.40 -15.15 -14.32
CA ASN A 663 27.39 -16.05 -13.73
C ASN A 663 27.50 -17.37 -14.50
N ASN A 664 26.37 -17.90 -14.99
CA ASN A 664 26.31 -19.13 -15.76
C ASN A 664 25.29 -19.06 -16.93
N PRO A 665 25.77 -18.91 -18.19
CA PRO A 665 24.92 -18.85 -19.38
C PRO A 665 23.98 -20.05 -19.56
N ASP A 666 24.38 -21.24 -19.12
CA ASP A 666 23.57 -22.47 -19.26
C ASP A 666 22.31 -22.45 -18.38
N ASN A 667 22.25 -21.57 -17.39
CA ASN A 667 21.14 -21.44 -16.45
C ASN A 667 20.19 -20.28 -16.77
N VAL A 668 20.35 -19.67 -17.96
CA VAL A 668 19.53 -18.55 -18.41
C VAL A 668 18.34 -19.07 -19.18
N LYS A 669 17.14 -18.68 -18.74
CA LYS A 669 15.87 -18.93 -19.42
C LYS A 669 15.27 -17.62 -19.92
N PHE A 670 14.58 -17.67 -21.04
CA PHE A 670 13.96 -16.52 -21.69
C PHE A 670 12.45 -16.61 -21.58
N PHE A 671 11.79 -15.49 -21.28
CA PHE A 671 10.36 -15.44 -21.06
C PHE A 671 9.71 -14.33 -21.87
N GLU A 672 8.48 -14.59 -22.29
CA GLU A 672 7.53 -13.65 -22.84
C GLU A 672 6.29 -13.63 -21.95
N THR A 673 5.89 -12.45 -21.47
CA THR A 673 4.69 -12.26 -20.65
C THR A 673 3.76 -11.25 -21.29
N ASP A 674 2.59 -11.73 -21.72
CA ASP A 674 1.48 -10.95 -22.23
C ASP A 674 0.60 -10.46 -21.08
N VAL A 675 0.55 -9.15 -20.87
CA VAL A 675 -0.21 -8.52 -19.79
C VAL A 675 -1.43 -7.79 -20.35
N TYR A 676 -2.61 -8.18 -19.89
CA TYR A 676 -3.89 -7.63 -20.34
C TYR A 676 -4.31 -6.48 -19.42
N MET A 677 -4.33 -5.28 -20.00
CA MET A 677 -4.52 -4.04 -19.27
C MET A 677 -5.89 -3.40 -19.59
N ASP A 678 -6.42 -2.62 -18.66
CA ASP A 678 -7.48 -1.63 -18.93
C ASP A 678 -8.75 -2.23 -19.55
N GLY A 679 -9.08 -3.46 -19.19
CA GLY A 679 -10.20 -4.20 -19.76
C GLY A 679 -10.06 -4.53 -21.26
N SER A 680 -8.91 -4.24 -21.88
CA SER A 680 -8.58 -4.63 -23.25
C SER A 680 -8.27 -6.12 -23.34
N ASP A 681 -8.65 -6.74 -24.46
CA ASP A 681 -8.25 -8.11 -24.81
C ASP A 681 -6.96 -8.14 -25.63
N TRP A 682 -6.33 -6.98 -25.87
CA TRP A 682 -5.02 -6.86 -26.51
C TRP A 682 -3.94 -6.72 -25.44
N PRO A 683 -3.08 -7.74 -25.24
CA PRO A 683 -2.05 -7.67 -24.23
C PRO A 683 -0.90 -6.75 -24.66
N LYS A 684 -0.17 -6.26 -23.66
CA LYS A 684 1.17 -5.72 -23.83
C LYS A 684 2.18 -6.81 -23.50
N THR A 685 3.04 -7.12 -24.46
CA THR A 685 4.04 -8.17 -24.34
C THR A 685 5.34 -7.64 -23.75
N TYR A 686 5.84 -8.32 -22.72
CA TYR A 686 7.13 -8.06 -22.09
C TYR A 686 8.06 -9.25 -22.28
N ARG A 687 9.31 -9.01 -22.68
CA ARG A 687 10.34 -10.04 -22.87
C ARG A 687 11.51 -9.80 -21.95
N TYR A 688 11.97 -10.85 -21.29
CA TYR A 688 13.05 -10.80 -20.33
C TYR A 688 13.74 -12.16 -20.23
N TRP A 689 14.87 -12.19 -19.53
CA TRP A 689 15.58 -13.42 -19.19
C TRP A 689 15.76 -13.49 -17.67
N VAL A 690 15.88 -14.72 -17.16
CA VAL A 690 16.16 -15.00 -15.75
C VAL A 690 17.28 -16.02 -15.68
N GLU A 691 18.33 -15.70 -14.93
CA GLU A 691 19.36 -16.63 -14.51
C GLU A 691 18.94 -17.26 -13.18
N THR A 692 18.95 -18.59 -13.12
CA THR A 692 18.62 -19.32 -11.89
C THR A 692 19.83 -20.00 -11.27
N ASP A 693 19.87 -20.04 -9.94
CA ASP A 693 20.80 -20.90 -9.22
C ASP A 693 20.36 -22.36 -9.43
N PRO A 694 21.25 -23.25 -9.92
CA PRO A 694 20.87 -24.61 -10.30
C PRO A 694 20.54 -25.51 -9.09
N SER A 695 21.03 -25.15 -7.90
CA SER A 695 20.80 -25.92 -6.67
C SER A 695 19.47 -25.56 -6.00
N SER A 696 19.08 -24.29 -6.06
CA SER A 696 17.87 -23.79 -5.40
C SER A 696 16.71 -23.55 -6.36
N GLY A 697 16.97 -23.39 -7.66
CA GLY A 697 16.03 -22.96 -8.68
C GLY A 697 15.58 -21.50 -8.55
N LYS A 698 16.17 -20.73 -7.62
CA LYS A 698 15.81 -19.32 -7.40
C LYS A 698 16.46 -18.43 -8.44
N ALA A 699 15.77 -17.38 -8.85
CA ALA A 699 16.36 -16.30 -9.64
C ALA A 699 17.52 -15.67 -8.86
N VAL A 700 18.67 -15.52 -9.53
CA VAL A 700 19.86 -14.83 -9.01
C VAL A 700 20.21 -13.59 -9.82
N ASN A 701 19.77 -13.54 -11.08
CA ASN A 701 19.88 -12.37 -11.93
C ASN A 701 18.75 -12.39 -12.96
N SER A 702 18.38 -11.23 -13.49
CA SER A 702 17.41 -11.12 -14.57
C SER A 702 17.56 -9.81 -15.32
N GLY A 703 17.14 -9.77 -16.59
CA GLY A 703 17.24 -8.55 -17.41
C GLY A 703 16.13 -8.42 -18.45
N TRP A 704 15.74 -7.17 -18.74
CA TRP A 704 14.73 -6.86 -19.76
C TRP A 704 15.32 -6.83 -21.16
N ILE A 705 14.63 -7.51 -22.09
CA ILE A 705 14.92 -7.53 -23.52
C ILE A 705 14.02 -6.51 -24.25
N SER A 706 12.75 -6.42 -23.86
CA SER A 706 11.82 -5.41 -24.36
C SER A 706 11.87 -4.12 -23.52
N LYS A 707 10.92 -3.20 -23.78
CA LYS A 707 10.54 -2.19 -22.79
C LYS A 707 10.14 -2.87 -21.48
N ASN A 708 10.36 -2.18 -20.36
CA ASN A 708 10.02 -2.65 -19.02
C ASN A 708 8.90 -1.79 -18.42
N PRO A 709 8.10 -2.35 -17.50
CA PRO A 709 7.30 -1.55 -16.59
C PRO A 709 8.20 -0.90 -15.54
N ASP A 710 7.70 0.16 -14.91
CA ASP A 710 8.45 0.90 -13.88
C ASP A 710 8.14 0.36 -12.49
N PHE A 711 6.86 0.22 -12.16
CA PHE A 711 6.39 -0.32 -10.88
C PHE A 711 5.07 -1.10 -11.00
N LEU A 712 4.78 -1.89 -9.96
CA LEU A 712 3.52 -2.59 -9.73
C LEU A 712 2.92 -2.13 -8.40
N TRP A 713 1.61 -1.98 -8.33
CA TRP A 713 0.94 -1.70 -7.06
C TRP A 713 -0.51 -2.17 -7.03
N ARG A 714 -1.05 -2.41 -5.83
CA ARG A 714 -2.47 -2.73 -5.62
C ARG A 714 -2.95 -2.19 -4.27
N PRO A 715 -4.25 -1.90 -4.09
CA PRO A 715 -4.79 -1.56 -2.77
C PRO A 715 -4.72 -2.77 -1.83
N LYS A 716 -4.32 -2.62 -0.56
CA LYS A 716 -4.26 -3.76 0.39
C LYS A 716 -5.65 -4.25 0.82
N GLY A 717 -6.64 -3.36 0.78
CA GLY A 717 -8.00 -3.66 1.17
C GLY A 717 -8.97 -2.54 0.81
N PHE A 718 -10.24 -2.77 1.11
CA PHE A 718 -11.35 -1.87 0.82
C PHE A 718 -11.98 -1.34 2.11
N ASN A 719 -12.17 -0.02 2.22
CA ASN A 719 -12.69 0.65 3.42
C ASN A 719 -14.23 0.59 3.54
N ASN A 720 -14.89 -0.18 2.67
CA ASN A 720 -16.34 -0.44 2.71
C ASN A 720 -17.23 0.80 2.82
N TRP A 721 -16.94 1.82 2.01
CA TRP A 721 -17.69 3.07 1.94
C TRP A 721 -17.68 3.91 3.23
N ALA A 722 -16.71 3.68 4.10
CA ALA A 722 -16.52 4.44 5.33
C ALA A 722 -15.61 5.66 5.13
N GLY A 723 -15.57 6.54 6.14
CA GLY A 723 -14.65 7.67 6.22
C GLY A 723 -15.09 8.91 5.46
N THR A 724 -14.15 9.85 5.33
CA THR A 724 -14.29 11.10 4.58
C THR A 724 -13.41 11.06 3.33
N ASN A 725 -13.75 11.86 2.34
CA ASN A 725 -12.94 11.99 1.13
C ASN A 725 -11.96 13.17 1.24
N SER A 726 -10.67 12.87 1.38
CA SER A 726 -9.61 13.86 1.45
C SER A 726 -9.37 14.58 0.11
N ARG A 727 -9.67 13.94 -1.02
CA ARG A 727 -9.51 14.53 -2.36
C ARG A 727 -10.52 15.64 -2.60
N ASN A 728 -11.80 15.38 -2.32
CA ASN A 728 -12.88 16.34 -2.45
C ASN A 728 -13.87 16.13 -1.29
N PRO A 729 -13.86 16.99 -0.25
CA PRO A 729 -14.61 16.75 0.98
C PRO A 729 -16.13 16.86 0.80
N TYR A 730 -16.60 17.39 -0.34
CA TYR A 730 -18.01 17.47 -0.68
C TYR A 730 -18.51 16.20 -1.39
N VAL A 731 -17.62 15.30 -1.80
CA VAL A 731 -17.96 14.00 -2.39
C VAL A 731 -17.93 12.93 -1.30
N THR A 732 -19.09 12.65 -0.70
CA THR A 732 -19.19 11.68 0.39
C THR A 732 -19.26 10.23 -0.14
N PRO A 733 -18.49 9.28 0.44
CA PRO A 733 -18.56 7.88 0.02
C PRO A 733 -19.96 7.26 0.08
N SER A 734 -20.77 7.63 1.09
CA SER A 734 -22.13 7.12 1.24
C SER A 734 -23.07 7.52 0.11
N LEU A 735 -22.96 8.77 -0.38
CA LEU A 735 -23.78 9.23 -1.52
C LEU A 735 -23.33 8.57 -2.82
N VAL A 736 -22.02 8.42 -3.04
CA VAL A 736 -21.49 7.71 -4.22
C VAL A 736 -21.90 6.24 -4.20
N LYS A 737 -21.89 5.58 -3.03
CA LYS A 737 -22.36 4.20 -2.84
C LYS A 737 -23.80 4.03 -3.30
N GLU A 738 -24.69 4.95 -2.94
CA GLU A 738 -26.10 4.91 -3.32
C GLU A 738 -26.27 4.95 -4.85
N ILE A 739 -25.60 5.91 -5.51
CA ILE A 739 -25.61 6.06 -6.96
C ILE A 739 -25.07 4.79 -7.63
N TYR A 740 -23.94 4.30 -7.14
CA TYR A 740 -23.26 3.11 -7.67
C TYR A 740 -24.10 1.83 -7.49
N GLU A 741 -24.65 1.58 -6.30
CA GLU A 741 -25.49 0.43 -6.04
C GLU A 741 -26.74 0.40 -6.91
N ALA A 742 -27.33 1.57 -7.22
CA ALA A 742 -28.45 1.66 -8.13
C ALA A 742 -28.09 1.24 -9.57
N SER A 743 -26.81 1.34 -9.93
CA SER A 743 -26.30 0.98 -11.27
C SER A 743 -25.93 -0.49 -11.40
N ILE A 744 -25.45 -1.14 -10.33
CA ILE A 744 -25.04 -2.56 -10.39
C ILE A 744 -26.16 -3.55 -10.04
N LYS A 745 -27.20 -3.11 -9.33
CA LYS A 745 -28.48 -3.84 -9.17
C LYS A 745 -29.27 -3.77 -10.46
#